data_AF-A0A6A5QHG1-F1
#
_entry.id   AF-A0A6A5QHG1-F1
#
_cell.length_a   1.000
_cell.length_b   1.000
_cell.length_c   1.000
_cell.angle_alpha   90.00
_cell.angle_beta   90.00
_cell.angle_gamma   90.00
#
_symmetry.space_group_name_H-M   'P 1'
#
loop_
_entity.id
_entity.type
_entity.pdbx_description
1 polymer ?
#
loop_
_entity_poly.entity_id
_entity_poly.type
_entity_poly.pdbx_seq_one_letter_code
_entity_poly.pdbx_strand_id
1 'polypeptide(L)'
;MPSSPPESGPAPDFPTIKAVKTFLTQGPGSGGDYHNVHGGHWLIDSKISTPMSQYEQYRKSRTSWGINVLGSFCVELEATDGTKGFATGFGGPPACWLVAEHFERFLLGQDPRDTNHMFEQMYRASMFYGRKGLPVAVISVIDLAIWDLLGKIRNEPVYKMIGGATRERLDFYCTGPEPAAAKEMGFFGAKVPLPYGPGEGVEGLKKNVDFLTKHRESVGPDFPLMVDCYMSLNVPYTIEVVKATEHLNLNWWEECLSPDDSDGFEQIKRAHPRMKFTTGEHEYSRYGFRKLIEGRNLDILQPDVMWVGGMTELLKVAAMAAAYDIPVVPHASGPYSYHFVVSQANSPFQEYLANSPDGKSVLPVFGNLFLNEPIPSKGYLNVKTLNLPGFGLELNPNAGLIDAARILNPAPMKTLKPAEDKPAEQAARSNGVNGLVCCMGANVLDCIGIRVLPYIRVYGHRSSAPQSSTPCSSQFINSSTALLHILYRLPITHNPTMEAVKETINNALEALHITSANQGPPAKEPTEEQLNELKAKYSKAGQEQVFAFYDKLSTAEKAGLYEQLSGFNPDYINHITDRALKPVKAESEESKIEPLPEHATSSVLDSKAEDLEKWYNSGLELIAENKVAVVLMAGGQGTRLGSSAPKGCFDIGLPSKKSLFQLQGERIKKVELLAAKKHGKESVTVPWYVMTSGPTRGPTAKFFEENNYFGLKKQNVVIFEQGVLPCISNEGKILLESKSKVAVAPDGNGGLYQALIQSGVVGDMGKRGIEHIHAYCVDNCLVKVADPVFIGFSASKSVDIATKVVRKRNAKESVGLILQKNGKPDVVEYSEIDTADAEAKDSKNQDLLKFRAANIVNHYYSYKFLESIPEWAKKLPHHVARKKIPFVNTETGETVKPEKPNGIKLEQFVFDCFPLLTLEKFACMEVKREDEFSPLKNARGTGEDDPDTSKQDIMAQGKKWVQAAGATVVGENMEDGIEVSPLISYGGEGLGFLSNRTVKAPAVIESED
;
A
#
# COMPACT_ATOMS: atom_id res chain seq x y z
N MET A 1 -15.96 -64.76 37.22
CA MET A 1 -15.85 -63.30 37.05
C MET A 1 -14.91 -63.04 35.88
N PRO A 2 -15.19 -62.10 34.96
CA PRO A 2 -14.16 -61.56 34.07
C PRO A 2 -13.19 -60.71 34.90
N SER A 3 -11.91 -60.72 34.55
CA SER A 3 -10.91 -59.83 35.13
C SER A 3 -11.07 -58.41 34.61
N SER A 4 -10.92 -57.40 35.48
CA SER A 4 -10.79 -56.01 35.07
C SER A 4 -9.64 -55.82 34.07
N PRO A 5 -9.76 -54.93 33.08
CA PRO A 5 -8.62 -54.54 32.26
C PRO A 5 -7.55 -53.85 33.13
N PRO A 6 -6.25 -53.93 32.78
CA PRO A 6 -5.21 -53.20 33.50
C PRO A 6 -5.40 -51.69 33.36
N GLU A 7 -5.11 -50.95 34.42
CA GLU A 7 -5.10 -49.48 34.37
C GLU A 7 -4.00 -49.01 33.42
N SER A 8 -4.40 -48.33 32.35
CA SER A 8 -3.46 -47.58 31.51
C SER A 8 -2.97 -46.38 32.31
N GLY A 9 -1.70 -46.41 32.73
CA GLY A 9 -1.03 -45.21 33.23
C GLY A 9 -1.08 -44.06 32.20
N PRO A 10 -0.89 -42.80 32.62
CA PRO A 10 -0.89 -41.67 31.69
C PRO A 10 0.12 -41.93 30.56
N ALA A 11 -0.32 -41.71 29.33
CA ALA A 11 0.57 -41.76 28.18
C ALA A 11 1.68 -40.70 28.38
N PRO A 12 2.94 -40.99 28.01
CA PRO A 12 4.01 -39.99 28.12
C PRO A 12 3.68 -38.78 27.25
N ASP A 13 3.84 -37.58 27.82
CA ASP A 13 3.61 -36.32 27.11
C ASP A 13 4.51 -36.22 25.87
N PHE A 14 3.99 -35.62 24.81
CA PHE A 14 4.73 -35.47 23.56
C PHE A 14 5.88 -34.46 23.73
N PRO A 15 7.07 -34.69 23.13
CA PRO A 15 8.21 -33.81 23.36
C PRO A 15 7.95 -32.38 22.88
N THR A 16 8.13 -31.40 23.78
CA THR A 16 7.98 -29.97 23.50
C THR A 16 9.33 -29.33 23.17
N ILE A 17 9.33 -28.19 22.48
CA ILE A 17 10.54 -27.45 22.12
C ILE A 17 11.15 -26.85 23.40
N LYS A 18 12.38 -27.27 23.76
CA LYS A 18 13.08 -26.78 24.96
C LYS A 18 14.15 -25.72 24.68
N ALA A 19 14.64 -25.63 23.45
CA ALA A 19 15.65 -24.65 23.06
C ALA A 19 15.59 -24.32 21.56
N VAL A 20 15.94 -23.08 21.24
CA VAL A 20 16.14 -22.56 19.88
C VAL A 20 17.61 -22.12 19.77
N LYS A 21 18.25 -22.37 18.63
CA LYS A 21 19.61 -21.88 18.33
C LYS A 21 19.69 -21.43 16.88
N THR A 22 20.50 -20.42 16.60
CA THR A 22 20.69 -19.90 15.24
C THR A 22 22.16 -19.83 14.86
N PHE A 23 22.42 -20.04 13.56
CA PHE A 23 23.77 -20.13 13.02
C PHE A 23 23.90 -19.36 11.70
N LEU A 24 25.09 -18.82 11.43
CA LEU A 24 25.49 -18.30 10.13
C LEU A 24 26.47 -19.25 9.45
N THR A 25 26.47 -19.33 8.12
CA THR A 25 27.46 -20.11 7.37
C THR A 25 28.78 -19.34 7.17
N GLN A 26 29.90 -20.04 7.19
CA GLN A 26 31.23 -19.47 6.98
C GLN A 26 31.55 -19.36 5.49
N GLY A 27 31.16 -18.23 4.90
CA GLY A 27 31.46 -17.89 3.52
C GLY A 27 30.37 -18.33 2.52
N PRO A 28 30.64 -18.12 1.22
CA PRO A 28 29.69 -18.37 0.15
C PRO A 28 29.57 -19.87 -0.21
N GLY A 29 28.49 -20.23 -0.91
CA GLY A 29 28.23 -21.58 -1.40
C GLY A 29 27.71 -22.57 -0.36
N SER A 30 27.05 -22.08 0.70
CA SER A 30 26.51 -22.92 1.79
C SER A 30 25.26 -22.30 2.43
N GLY A 31 24.22 -23.11 2.60
CA GLY A 31 22.90 -22.69 3.11
C GLY A 31 21.96 -22.10 2.06
N GLY A 32 20.87 -21.46 2.51
CA GLY A 32 19.73 -21.08 1.66
C GLY A 32 19.74 -19.69 1.00
N ASP A 33 20.86 -18.97 0.92
CA ASP A 33 21.00 -17.78 0.05
C ASP A 33 21.72 -18.15 -1.26
N TYR A 34 20.94 -18.32 -2.34
CA TYR A 34 21.45 -18.70 -3.67
C TYR A 34 22.42 -17.67 -4.28
N HIS A 35 22.40 -16.41 -3.82
CA HIS A 35 23.23 -15.34 -4.36
C HIS A 35 24.56 -15.17 -3.61
N ASN A 36 24.68 -15.74 -2.41
CA ASN A 36 25.91 -15.79 -1.66
C ASN A 36 26.85 -16.89 -2.20
N VAL A 37 27.35 -16.70 -3.42
CA VAL A 37 28.25 -17.62 -4.16
C VAL A 37 29.59 -16.97 -4.50
N HIS A 38 30.60 -17.77 -4.85
CA HIS A 38 31.90 -17.25 -5.30
C HIS A 38 31.80 -16.56 -6.68
N GLY A 39 32.65 -15.55 -6.91
CA GLY A 39 32.79 -14.89 -8.21
C GLY A 39 33.15 -15.88 -9.33
N GLY A 40 32.63 -15.62 -10.52
CA GLY A 40 32.62 -16.55 -11.65
C GLY A 40 31.37 -17.45 -11.73
N HIS A 41 30.46 -17.38 -10.75
CA HIS A 41 29.19 -18.11 -10.76
C HIS A 41 28.13 -17.35 -11.58
N TRP A 42 27.42 -18.06 -12.47
CA TRP A 42 26.45 -17.45 -13.40
C TRP A 42 25.39 -16.57 -12.71
N LEU A 43 24.82 -17.04 -11.59
CA LEU A 43 23.83 -16.32 -10.75
C LEU A 43 24.20 -14.89 -10.35
N ILE A 44 25.49 -14.51 -10.35
CA ILE A 44 25.93 -13.16 -9.95
C ILE A 44 26.67 -12.39 -11.06
N ASP A 45 27.43 -13.10 -11.90
CA ASP A 45 28.37 -12.49 -12.87
C ASP A 45 27.97 -12.70 -14.34
N SER A 46 26.93 -13.48 -14.65
CA SER A 46 26.29 -13.44 -15.97
C SER A 46 25.42 -12.19 -16.10
N LYS A 47 25.27 -11.66 -17.32
CA LYS A 47 24.34 -10.55 -17.54
C LYS A 47 22.90 -11.08 -17.46
N ILE A 48 22.20 -10.68 -16.40
CA ILE A 48 20.79 -10.99 -16.13
C ILE A 48 20.06 -9.66 -15.92
N SER A 49 18.83 -9.55 -16.42
CA SER A 49 17.96 -8.41 -16.22
C SER A 49 17.39 -8.42 -14.79
N THR A 50 17.34 -7.26 -14.14
CA THR A 50 16.91 -7.09 -12.74
C THR A 50 16.20 -5.74 -12.57
N PRO A 51 15.48 -5.48 -11.46
CA PRO A 51 14.89 -4.17 -11.18
C PRO A 51 15.92 -3.03 -11.17
N MET A 52 17.18 -3.36 -10.86
CA MET A 52 18.31 -2.42 -10.85
C MET A 52 18.94 -2.21 -12.22
N SER A 53 18.62 -3.02 -13.24
CA SER A 53 19.22 -2.94 -14.58
C SER A 53 18.86 -1.66 -15.34
N GLN A 54 17.87 -0.88 -14.90
CA GLN A 54 17.65 0.48 -15.41
C GLN A 54 18.85 1.40 -15.11
N TYR A 55 19.48 1.27 -13.94
CA TYR A 55 20.60 2.09 -13.50
C TYR A 55 21.93 1.55 -14.03
N GLU A 56 22.62 2.33 -14.87
CA GLU A 56 23.81 1.86 -15.61
C GLU A 56 24.94 1.36 -14.70
N GLN A 57 25.14 2.00 -13.54
CA GLN A 57 26.17 1.62 -12.56
C GLN A 57 25.91 0.26 -11.89
N TYR A 58 24.64 -0.18 -11.83
CA TYR A 58 24.23 -1.44 -11.19
C TYR A 58 23.91 -2.57 -12.18
N ARG A 59 23.73 -2.25 -13.47
CA ARG A 59 23.37 -3.17 -14.56
C ARG A 59 24.37 -4.33 -14.81
N LYS A 60 25.61 -4.24 -14.33
CA LYS A 60 26.72 -5.14 -14.75
C LYS A 60 26.92 -6.40 -13.92
N SER A 61 26.50 -6.43 -12.65
CA SER A 61 26.58 -7.61 -11.77
C SER A 61 25.58 -7.45 -10.64
N ARG A 62 24.93 -8.55 -10.21
CA ARG A 62 23.87 -8.51 -9.19
C ARG A 62 24.42 -8.19 -7.79
N THR A 63 25.71 -8.46 -7.55
CA THR A 63 26.41 -8.09 -6.31
C THR A 63 26.66 -6.57 -6.17
N SER A 64 26.65 -5.81 -7.27
CA SER A 64 26.96 -4.37 -7.26
C SER A 64 25.97 -3.51 -6.45
N TRP A 65 24.78 -4.04 -6.18
CA TRP A 65 23.74 -3.45 -5.34
C TRP A 65 23.43 -4.29 -4.08
N GLY A 66 24.26 -5.29 -3.78
CA GLY A 66 24.19 -6.05 -2.53
C GLY A 66 23.13 -7.13 -2.44
N ILE A 67 22.75 -7.79 -3.56
CA ILE A 67 21.76 -8.89 -3.57
C ILE A 67 22.02 -9.98 -2.52
N ASN A 68 23.30 -10.24 -2.21
CA ASN A 68 23.79 -11.26 -1.29
C ASN A 68 24.23 -10.70 0.08
N VAL A 69 23.84 -9.47 0.43
CA VAL A 69 24.30 -8.78 1.66
C VAL A 69 23.80 -9.42 2.95
N LEU A 70 22.69 -10.17 2.87
CA LEU A 70 22.13 -10.90 4.01
C LEU A 70 22.87 -12.22 4.24
N GLY A 71 23.01 -13.06 3.22
CA GLY A 71 23.60 -14.39 3.37
C GLY A 71 22.66 -15.40 4.05
N SER A 72 23.12 -16.65 4.09
CA SER A 72 22.39 -17.76 4.69
C SER A 72 22.36 -17.67 6.22
N PHE A 73 21.26 -18.13 6.82
CA PHE A 73 21.20 -18.49 8.24
C PHE A 73 20.57 -19.88 8.42
N CYS A 74 20.69 -20.44 9.62
CA CYS A 74 20.10 -21.72 10.00
C CYS A 74 19.42 -21.62 11.37
N VAL A 75 18.41 -22.47 11.59
CA VAL A 75 17.71 -22.67 12.87
C VAL A 75 17.86 -24.13 13.30
N GLU A 76 18.31 -24.37 14.54
CA GLU A 76 18.17 -25.65 15.24
C GLU A 76 17.10 -25.52 16.32
N LEU A 77 16.16 -26.47 16.36
CA LEU A 77 15.18 -26.62 17.43
C LEU A 77 15.46 -27.94 18.16
N GLU A 78 15.58 -27.89 19.49
CA GLU A 78 15.85 -29.06 20.32
C GLU A 78 14.65 -29.32 21.25
N ALA A 79 14.12 -30.54 21.23
CA ALA A 79 12.97 -30.95 22.04
C ALA A 79 13.37 -31.55 23.41
N THR A 80 12.40 -31.72 24.31
CA THR A 80 12.61 -32.22 25.69
C THR A 80 13.23 -33.62 25.75
N ASP A 81 12.98 -34.48 24.77
CA ASP A 81 13.59 -35.80 24.59
C ASP A 81 15.06 -35.75 24.09
N GLY A 82 15.50 -34.60 23.57
CA GLY A 82 16.81 -34.41 22.93
C GLY A 82 16.80 -34.51 21.41
N THR A 83 15.66 -34.79 20.77
CA THR A 83 15.52 -34.80 19.31
C THR A 83 15.70 -33.39 18.74
N LYS A 84 16.25 -33.28 17.52
CA LYS A 84 16.61 -32.01 16.88
C LYS A 84 16.08 -31.89 15.47
N GLY A 85 15.38 -30.79 15.18
CA GLY A 85 15.09 -30.32 13.84
C GLY A 85 16.05 -29.23 13.40
N PHE A 86 16.34 -29.16 12.10
CA PHE A 86 17.26 -28.19 11.53
C PHE A 86 16.79 -27.71 10.15
N ALA A 87 16.86 -26.40 9.89
CA ALA A 87 16.60 -25.83 8.57
C ALA A 87 17.49 -24.62 8.25
N THR A 88 17.59 -24.27 6.97
CA THR A 88 18.31 -23.08 6.45
C THR A 88 17.41 -22.23 5.55
N GLY A 89 17.81 -20.97 5.34
CA GLY A 89 17.23 -20.03 4.38
C GLY A 89 18.10 -18.77 4.30
N PHE A 90 17.64 -17.73 3.60
CA PHE A 90 18.32 -16.43 3.56
C PHE A 90 17.93 -15.54 4.75
N GLY A 91 18.80 -14.59 5.11
CA GLY A 91 18.47 -13.52 6.07
C GLY A 91 19.55 -13.18 7.08
N GLY A 92 20.60 -14.00 7.20
CA GLY A 92 21.84 -13.67 7.89
C GLY A 92 21.72 -13.23 9.36
N PRO A 93 22.62 -12.33 9.83
CA PRO A 93 22.56 -11.80 11.19
C PRO A 93 21.21 -11.14 11.56
N PRO A 94 20.56 -10.35 10.67
CA PRO A 94 19.21 -9.83 10.93
C PRO A 94 18.15 -10.93 11.17
N ALA A 95 18.23 -12.06 10.48
CA ALA A 95 17.38 -13.21 10.75
C ALA A 95 17.64 -13.82 12.13
N CYS A 96 18.89 -14.06 12.49
CA CYS A 96 19.26 -14.58 13.82
C CYS A 96 18.77 -13.66 14.95
N TRP A 97 18.85 -12.33 14.76
CA TRP A 97 18.28 -11.34 15.69
C TRP A 97 16.76 -11.46 15.80
N LEU A 98 16.04 -11.58 14.66
CA LEU A 98 14.58 -11.75 14.65
C LEU A 98 14.13 -13.05 15.33
N VAL A 99 14.89 -14.15 15.22
CA VAL A 99 14.61 -15.39 15.96
C VAL A 99 14.75 -15.16 17.46
N ALA A 100 15.91 -14.68 17.92
CA ALA A 100 16.20 -14.55 19.36
C ALA A 100 15.34 -13.47 20.04
N GLU A 101 15.34 -12.24 19.50
CA GLU A 101 14.71 -11.09 20.15
C GLU A 101 13.19 -11.04 19.92
N HIS A 102 12.65 -11.69 18.89
CA HIS A 102 11.21 -11.78 18.68
C HIS A 102 10.66 -13.20 18.78
N PHE A 103 10.99 -14.10 17.85
CA PHE A 103 10.17 -15.29 17.60
C PHE A 103 10.35 -16.45 18.61
N GLU A 104 11.50 -16.57 19.29
CA GLU A 104 11.80 -17.64 20.26
C GLU A 104 10.72 -17.79 21.36
N ARG A 105 10.14 -16.67 21.80
CA ARG A 105 9.06 -16.62 22.81
C ARG A 105 7.76 -17.35 22.40
N PHE A 106 7.59 -17.63 21.11
CA PHE A 106 6.46 -18.36 20.53
C PHE A 106 6.79 -19.83 20.22
N LEU A 107 7.99 -20.28 20.58
CA LEU A 107 8.50 -21.63 20.32
C LEU A 107 8.79 -22.39 21.61
N LEU A 108 9.42 -21.75 22.60
CA LEU A 108 9.77 -22.41 23.86
C LEU A 108 8.53 -22.94 24.60
N GLY A 109 8.61 -24.20 25.03
CA GLY A 109 7.53 -24.93 25.69
C GLY A 109 6.39 -25.37 24.78
N GLN A 110 6.37 -25.02 23.49
CA GLN A 110 5.31 -25.42 22.57
C GLN A 110 5.46 -26.88 22.12
N ASP A 111 4.34 -27.50 21.79
CA ASP A 111 4.30 -28.80 21.12
C ASP A 111 4.59 -28.60 19.61
N PRO A 112 5.58 -29.28 19.01
CA PRO A 112 5.91 -29.11 17.60
C PRO A 112 4.81 -29.61 16.64
N ARG A 113 3.74 -30.25 17.15
CA ARG A 113 2.52 -30.57 16.38
C ARG A 113 1.65 -29.34 16.10
N ASP A 114 1.72 -28.30 16.94
CA ASP A 114 0.86 -27.11 16.86
C ASP A 114 1.38 -26.06 15.85
N THR A 115 1.81 -26.52 14.67
CA THR A 115 2.45 -25.71 13.62
C THR A 115 1.62 -24.49 13.21
N ASN A 116 0.31 -24.67 13.04
CA ASN A 116 -0.62 -23.58 12.74
C ASN A 116 -0.75 -22.56 13.87
N HIS A 117 -0.57 -22.96 15.14
CA HIS A 117 -0.61 -22.03 16.26
C HIS A 117 0.64 -21.17 16.32
N MET A 118 1.83 -21.81 16.28
CA MET A 118 3.12 -21.11 16.26
C MET A 118 3.25 -20.19 15.05
N PHE A 119 2.84 -20.64 13.85
CA PHE A 119 2.81 -19.79 12.66
C PHE A 119 1.92 -18.56 12.86
N GLU A 120 0.67 -18.73 13.31
CA GLU A 120 -0.24 -17.60 13.49
C GLU A 120 0.20 -16.67 14.63
N GLN A 121 0.85 -17.18 15.69
CA GLN A 121 1.49 -16.34 16.71
C GLN A 121 2.59 -15.47 16.08
N MET A 122 3.59 -16.08 15.45
CA MET A 122 4.74 -15.36 14.86
C MET A 122 4.30 -14.36 13.80
N TYR A 123 3.46 -14.78 12.84
CA TYR A 123 2.98 -13.92 11.76
C TYR A 123 2.19 -12.72 12.29
N ARG A 124 1.23 -12.94 13.21
CA ARG A 124 0.42 -11.85 13.78
C ARG A 124 1.23 -10.93 14.68
N ALA A 125 2.21 -11.45 15.41
CA ALA A 125 3.11 -10.63 16.22
C ALA A 125 3.99 -9.72 15.33
N SER A 126 4.42 -10.19 14.15
CA SER A 126 5.17 -9.37 13.20
C SER A 126 4.33 -8.52 12.24
N MET A 127 2.99 -8.64 12.21
CA MET A 127 2.12 -8.01 11.19
C MET A 127 2.27 -6.48 10.99
N PHE A 128 2.81 -5.74 11.97
CA PHE A 128 3.05 -4.30 11.83
C PHE A 128 4.28 -3.95 10.97
N TYR A 129 5.22 -4.89 10.75
CA TYR A 129 6.43 -4.70 9.94
C TYR A 129 6.77 -5.88 8.99
N GLY A 130 6.12 -7.03 9.16
CA GLY A 130 6.51 -8.31 8.55
C GLY A 130 5.36 -9.03 7.84
N ARG A 131 4.62 -8.33 6.97
CA ARG A 131 3.55 -8.93 6.12
C ARG A 131 4.08 -9.51 4.81
N LYS A 132 5.28 -9.09 4.39
CA LYS A 132 6.09 -9.58 3.26
C LYS A 132 7.57 -9.56 3.69
N GLY A 133 8.45 -10.18 2.89
CA GLY A 133 9.90 -10.02 3.03
C GLY A 133 10.50 -10.74 4.24
N LEU A 134 11.66 -10.25 4.69
CA LEU A 134 12.55 -10.93 5.65
C LEU A 134 11.83 -11.55 6.88
N PRO A 135 10.89 -10.89 7.60
CA PRO A 135 10.26 -11.52 8.75
C PRO A 135 9.46 -12.78 8.42
N VAL A 136 8.85 -12.85 7.23
CA VAL A 136 8.12 -14.04 6.76
C VAL A 136 9.08 -15.14 6.30
N ALA A 137 10.22 -14.77 5.70
CA ALA A 137 11.31 -15.71 5.41
C ALA A 137 11.92 -16.31 6.70
N VAL A 138 12.09 -15.51 7.75
CA VAL A 138 12.54 -16.01 9.07
C VAL A 138 11.54 -17.00 9.65
N ILE A 139 10.23 -16.67 9.61
CA ILE A 139 9.15 -17.60 10.02
C ILE A 139 9.20 -18.89 9.20
N SER A 140 9.55 -18.82 7.90
CA SER A 140 9.65 -19.99 7.03
C SER A 140 10.74 -20.97 7.47
N VAL A 141 11.94 -20.47 7.81
CA VAL A 141 13.04 -21.34 8.27
C VAL A 141 12.74 -21.91 9.66
N ILE A 142 12.08 -21.16 10.53
CA ILE A 142 11.57 -21.69 11.82
C ILE A 142 10.57 -22.83 11.56
N ASP A 143 9.55 -22.60 10.70
CA ASP A 143 8.52 -23.59 10.38
C ASP A 143 9.12 -24.86 9.76
N LEU A 144 10.07 -24.73 8.83
CA LEU A 144 10.81 -25.86 8.28
C LEU A 144 11.60 -26.63 9.36
N ALA A 145 12.21 -25.95 10.33
CA ALA A 145 12.87 -26.61 11.45
C ALA A 145 11.87 -27.32 12.39
N ILE A 146 10.64 -26.80 12.55
CA ILE A 146 9.55 -27.47 13.29
C ILE A 146 9.11 -28.74 12.56
N TRP A 147 8.91 -28.69 11.25
CA TRP A 147 8.53 -29.87 10.45
C TRP A 147 9.61 -30.95 10.42
N ASP A 148 10.88 -30.57 10.37
CA ASP A 148 12.01 -31.48 10.49
C ASP A 148 12.07 -32.13 11.89
N LEU A 149 11.91 -31.34 12.95
CA LEU A 149 11.85 -31.82 14.34
C LEU A 149 10.70 -32.82 14.53
N LEU A 150 9.49 -32.45 14.09
CA LEU A 150 8.28 -33.26 14.21
C LEU A 150 8.44 -34.60 13.47
N GLY A 151 8.99 -34.58 12.25
CA GLY A 151 9.25 -35.79 11.48
C GLY A 151 10.29 -36.69 12.14
N LYS A 152 11.33 -36.11 12.75
CA LYS A 152 12.35 -36.86 13.49
C LYS A 152 11.79 -37.49 14.78
N ILE A 153 11.00 -36.76 15.57
CA ILE A 153 10.31 -37.29 16.76
C ILE A 153 9.37 -38.45 16.38
N ARG A 154 8.65 -38.33 15.25
CA ARG A 154 7.71 -39.36 14.77
C ARG A 154 8.36 -40.51 14.00
N ASN A 155 9.65 -40.40 13.67
CA ASN A 155 10.35 -41.28 12.73
C ASN A 155 9.63 -41.37 11.35
N GLU A 156 9.09 -40.24 10.87
CA GLU A 156 8.36 -40.10 9.60
C GLU A 156 8.96 -39.00 8.71
N PRO A 157 9.01 -39.19 7.38
CA PRO A 157 9.38 -38.13 6.44
C PRO A 157 8.25 -37.10 6.31
N VAL A 158 8.58 -35.81 6.19
CA VAL A 158 7.59 -34.71 6.14
C VAL A 158 6.52 -34.92 5.08
N TYR A 159 6.88 -35.44 3.89
CA TYR A 159 5.92 -35.69 2.80
C TYR A 159 4.80 -36.67 3.17
N LYS A 160 5.03 -37.59 4.13
CA LYS A 160 3.99 -38.50 4.65
C LYS A 160 3.05 -37.78 5.60
N MET A 161 3.56 -36.89 6.44
CA MET A 161 2.77 -36.14 7.43
C MET A 161 1.84 -35.10 6.78
N ILE A 162 2.22 -34.51 5.64
CA ILE A 162 1.48 -33.42 4.97
C ILE A 162 0.52 -33.88 3.86
N GLY A 163 0.33 -35.19 3.67
CA GLY A 163 -0.63 -35.75 2.70
C GLY A 163 -0.28 -37.14 2.16
N GLY A 164 1.01 -37.49 2.13
CA GLY A 164 1.50 -38.73 1.51
C GLY A 164 1.75 -38.62 0.01
N ALA A 165 2.64 -39.46 -0.52
CA ALA A 165 3.04 -39.40 -1.92
C ALA A 165 1.88 -39.66 -2.90
N THR A 166 1.71 -38.73 -3.83
CA THR A 166 0.76 -38.80 -4.96
C THR A 166 1.36 -39.44 -6.22
N ARG A 167 2.68 -39.67 -6.23
CA ARG A 167 3.45 -40.24 -7.35
C ARG A 167 4.71 -40.97 -6.86
N GLU A 168 5.25 -41.89 -7.66
CA GLU A 168 6.50 -42.63 -7.34
C GLU A 168 7.78 -41.91 -7.83
N ARG A 169 7.64 -40.97 -8.76
CA ARG A 169 8.73 -40.23 -9.42
C ARG A 169 8.46 -38.73 -9.35
N LEU A 170 9.51 -37.95 -9.14
CA LEU A 170 9.49 -36.49 -9.24
C LEU A 170 10.37 -36.06 -10.41
N ASP A 171 9.79 -35.40 -11.39
CA ASP A 171 10.48 -34.88 -12.58
C ASP A 171 10.81 -33.39 -12.43
N PHE A 172 11.93 -32.98 -13.04
CA PHE A 172 12.50 -31.65 -12.88
C PHE A 172 12.74 -30.93 -14.22
N TYR A 173 12.53 -29.60 -14.21
CA TYR A 173 13.19 -28.70 -15.17
C TYR A 173 14.40 -28.04 -14.50
N CYS A 174 15.35 -27.57 -15.31
CA CYS A 174 16.58 -26.92 -14.82
C CYS A 174 16.57 -25.41 -15.08
N THR A 175 16.95 -24.61 -14.10
CA THR A 175 17.06 -23.15 -14.21
C THR A 175 18.52 -22.74 -14.26
N GLY A 176 18.96 -22.14 -15.37
CA GLY A 176 20.36 -21.79 -15.59
C GLY A 176 20.69 -21.35 -17.01
N PRO A 177 21.96 -21.02 -17.29
CA PRO A 177 22.40 -20.41 -18.55
C PRO A 177 22.56 -21.41 -19.71
N GLU A 178 22.60 -22.71 -19.43
CA GLU A 178 23.09 -23.75 -20.36
C GLU A 178 22.01 -24.82 -20.62
N PRO A 179 20.95 -24.49 -21.38
CA PRO A 179 19.78 -25.37 -21.56
C PRO A 179 20.09 -26.63 -22.37
N ALA A 180 21.18 -26.63 -23.16
CA ALA A 180 21.69 -27.84 -23.81
C ALA A 180 22.24 -28.84 -22.79
N ALA A 181 23.03 -28.38 -21.79
CA ALA A 181 23.51 -29.23 -20.71
C ALA A 181 22.35 -29.75 -19.84
N ALA A 182 21.32 -28.94 -19.58
CA ALA A 182 20.09 -29.41 -18.93
C ALA A 182 19.40 -30.54 -19.70
N LYS A 183 19.29 -30.43 -21.03
CA LYS A 183 18.74 -31.48 -21.90
C LYS A 183 19.58 -32.76 -21.87
N GLU A 184 20.91 -32.65 -21.92
CA GLU A 184 21.84 -33.79 -21.82
C GLU A 184 21.79 -34.46 -20.44
N MET A 185 21.62 -33.68 -19.37
CA MET A 185 21.37 -34.16 -18.01
C MET A 185 19.95 -34.74 -17.81
N GLY A 186 19.10 -34.75 -18.83
CA GLY A 186 17.81 -35.43 -18.84
C GLY A 186 16.66 -34.68 -18.16
N PHE A 187 16.82 -33.41 -17.80
CA PHE A 187 15.72 -32.57 -17.31
C PHE A 187 14.63 -32.43 -18.40
N PHE A 188 13.36 -32.34 -18.02
CA PHE A 188 12.26 -32.30 -19.01
C PHE A 188 12.18 -30.98 -19.78
N GLY A 189 12.84 -29.93 -19.29
CA GLY A 189 12.89 -28.60 -19.86
C GLY A 189 13.95 -27.73 -19.20
N ALA A 190 14.16 -26.52 -19.71
CA ALA A 190 15.07 -25.55 -19.12
C ALA A 190 14.49 -24.13 -19.08
N LYS A 191 14.78 -23.37 -18.02
CA LYS A 191 14.45 -21.96 -17.86
C LYS A 191 15.75 -21.14 -17.93
N VAL A 192 15.83 -20.20 -18.88
CA VAL A 192 17.01 -19.33 -19.06
C VAL A 192 16.74 -17.91 -18.54
N PRO A 193 17.72 -17.27 -17.85
CA PRO A 193 17.57 -15.91 -17.35
C PRO A 193 17.72 -14.88 -18.49
N LEU A 194 16.79 -13.93 -18.57
CA LEU A 194 16.73 -12.93 -19.64
C LEU A 194 17.80 -11.83 -19.45
N PRO A 195 18.65 -11.52 -20.45
CA PRO A 195 19.81 -10.64 -20.25
C PRO A 195 19.59 -9.13 -20.43
N TYR A 196 18.48 -8.66 -20.99
CA TYR A 196 18.19 -7.23 -21.20
C TYR A 196 16.80 -6.83 -20.69
N GLY A 197 16.64 -5.59 -20.22
CA GLY A 197 15.39 -5.07 -19.66
C GLY A 197 14.89 -3.78 -20.32
N PRO A 198 13.78 -3.19 -19.85
CA PRO A 198 13.13 -2.04 -20.50
C PRO A 198 14.02 -0.80 -20.59
N GLY A 199 14.91 -0.58 -19.61
CA GLY A 199 15.90 0.51 -19.61
C GLY A 199 17.00 0.40 -20.68
N GLU A 200 16.99 -0.67 -21.49
CA GLU A 200 17.84 -0.83 -22.69
C GLU A 200 17.04 -0.74 -24.00
N GLY A 201 15.72 -0.51 -23.91
CA GLY A 201 14.82 -0.19 -25.01
C GLY A 201 14.79 -1.23 -26.13
N VAL A 202 14.50 -0.75 -27.35
CA VAL A 202 14.39 -1.58 -28.57
C VAL A 202 15.68 -2.34 -28.88
N GLU A 203 16.85 -1.79 -28.57
CA GLU A 203 18.14 -2.47 -28.74
C GLU A 203 18.38 -3.57 -27.71
N GLY A 204 17.86 -3.43 -26.49
CA GLY A 204 17.78 -4.53 -25.53
C GLY A 204 16.81 -5.61 -26.00
N LEU A 205 15.64 -5.22 -26.50
CA LEU A 205 14.62 -6.16 -26.99
C LEU A 205 15.13 -7.02 -28.15
N LYS A 206 15.79 -6.43 -29.17
CA LYS A 206 16.42 -7.18 -30.26
C LYS A 206 17.41 -8.22 -29.73
N LYS A 207 18.25 -7.86 -28.75
CA LYS A 207 19.25 -8.77 -28.17
C LYS A 207 18.61 -9.88 -27.32
N ASN A 208 17.47 -9.63 -26.69
CA ASN A 208 16.65 -10.68 -26.08
C ASN A 208 16.11 -11.66 -27.11
N VAL A 209 15.63 -11.18 -28.27
CA VAL A 209 15.21 -12.07 -29.38
C VAL A 209 16.40 -12.90 -29.89
N ASP A 210 17.55 -12.27 -30.17
CA ASP A 210 18.77 -12.98 -30.61
C ASP A 210 19.26 -14.03 -29.59
N PHE A 211 19.14 -13.73 -28.30
CA PHE A 211 19.50 -14.62 -27.19
C PHE A 211 18.58 -15.84 -27.13
N LEU A 212 17.25 -15.61 -27.10
CA LEU A 212 16.26 -16.68 -27.02
C LEU A 212 16.26 -17.55 -28.29
N THR A 213 16.52 -16.97 -29.47
CA THR A 213 16.71 -17.74 -30.72
C THR A 213 17.87 -18.73 -30.60
N LYS A 214 19.04 -18.30 -30.13
CA LYS A 214 20.22 -19.18 -29.95
C LYS A 214 20.00 -20.28 -28.92
N HIS A 215 19.26 -19.98 -27.85
CA HIS A 215 18.88 -21.00 -26.86
C HIS A 215 17.83 -21.98 -27.39
N ARG A 216 16.91 -21.55 -28.26
CA ARG A 216 15.99 -22.45 -29.00
C ARG A 216 16.74 -23.31 -30.02
N GLU A 217 17.69 -22.75 -30.76
CA GLU A 217 18.54 -23.49 -31.72
C GLU A 217 19.35 -24.59 -31.03
N SER A 218 19.97 -24.32 -29.86
CA SER A 218 20.82 -25.30 -29.18
C SER A 218 20.07 -26.48 -28.53
N VAL A 219 18.77 -26.34 -28.25
CA VAL A 219 17.93 -27.44 -27.72
C VAL A 219 16.98 -28.06 -28.75
N GLY A 220 16.79 -27.44 -29.92
CA GLY A 220 15.83 -27.85 -30.95
C GLY A 220 14.38 -27.44 -30.64
N PRO A 221 13.42 -27.73 -31.54
CA PRO A 221 12.06 -27.18 -31.48
C PRO A 221 11.20 -27.74 -30.33
N ASP A 222 11.36 -29.03 -30.01
CA ASP A 222 10.42 -29.77 -29.15
C ASP A 222 10.76 -29.70 -27.65
N PHE A 223 11.97 -29.27 -27.29
CA PHE A 223 12.39 -29.20 -25.89
C PHE A 223 11.73 -27.99 -25.20
N PRO A 224 11.02 -28.17 -24.06
CA PRO A 224 10.46 -27.06 -23.30
C PRO A 224 11.56 -26.06 -22.88
N LEU A 225 11.41 -24.82 -23.35
CA LEU A 225 12.29 -23.70 -23.03
C LEU A 225 11.43 -22.59 -22.42
N MET A 226 11.85 -22.08 -21.28
CA MET A 226 11.15 -21.09 -20.45
C MET A 226 12.06 -19.89 -20.19
N VAL A 227 11.49 -18.76 -19.78
CA VAL A 227 12.23 -17.51 -19.54
C VAL A 227 12.02 -17.00 -18.12
N ASP A 228 13.11 -16.83 -17.38
CA ASP A 228 13.18 -16.12 -16.10
C ASP A 228 13.46 -14.63 -16.38
N CYS A 229 12.66 -13.74 -15.79
CA CYS A 229 12.79 -12.29 -15.95
C CYS A 229 13.16 -11.53 -14.66
N TYR A 230 13.30 -12.21 -13.51
CA TYR A 230 13.65 -11.66 -12.19
C TYR A 230 13.11 -10.24 -11.92
N MET A 231 11.78 -10.07 -11.90
CA MET A 231 11.03 -8.83 -11.60
C MET A 231 11.34 -7.62 -12.53
N SER A 232 12.03 -7.82 -13.65
CA SER A 232 12.77 -6.72 -14.31
C SER A 232 12.08 -6.00 -15.46
N LEU A 233 10.93 -6.49 -15.92
CA LEU A 233 10.19 -5.93 -17.06
C LEU A 233 8.98 -5.11 -16.59
N ASN A 234 8.24 -4.57 -17.56
CA ASN A 234 6.96 -3.89 -17.35
C ASN A 234 5.95 -4.40 -18.39
N VAL A 235 4.67 -4.09 -18.21
CA VAL A 235 3.59 -4.59 -19.08
C VAL A 235 3.87 -4.32 -20.58
N PRO A 236 4.21 -3.09 -21.04
CA PRO A 236 4.49 -2.84 -22.45
C PRO A 236 5.65 -3.67 -23.00
N TYR A 237 6.79 -3.69 -22.30
CA TYR A 237 7.99 -4.41 -22.77
C TYR A 237 7.78 -5.92 -22.80
N THR A 238 7.05 -6.46 -21.80
CA THR A 238 6.67 -7.88 -21.76
C THR A 238 5.82 -8.25 -22.98
N ILE A 239 4.82 -7.42 -23.33
CA ILE A 239 3.99 -7.62 -24.53
C ILE A 239 4.84 -7.57 -25.80
N GLU A 240 5.73 -6.59 -25.95
CA GLU A 240 6.58 -6.49 -27.13
C GLU A 240 7.56 -7.67 -27.28
N VAL A 241 8.23 -8.10 -26.20
CA VAL A 241 9.22 -9.18 -26.27
C VAL A 241 8.58 -10.56 -26.43
N VAL A 242 7.43 -10.83 -25.79
CA VAL A 242 6.64 -12.04 -26.02
C VAL A 242 6.16 -12.08 -27.46
N LYS A 243 5.59 -10.98 -27.99
CA LYS A 243 5.15 -10.87 -29.39
C LYS A 243 6.29 -11.13 -30.38
N ALA A 244 7.48 -10.58 -30.12
CA ALA A 244 8.65 -10.77 -30.97
C ALA A 244 9.17 -12.24 -30.97
N THR A 245 8.85 -13.01 -29.92
CA THR A 245 9.38 -14.37 -29.69
C THR A 245 8.35 -15.49 -29.76
N GLU A 246 7.07 -15.23 -30.11
CA GLU A 246 6.03 -16.28 -30.23
C GLU A 246 6.45 -17.43 -31.16
N HIS A 247 7.22 -17.11 -32.22
CA HIS A 247 7.75 -18.07 -33.18
C HIS A 247 8.80 -19.05 -32.59
N LEU A 248 9.34 -18.78 -31.40
CA LEU A 248 10.30 -19.63 -30.69
C LEU A 248 9.64 -20.71 -29.81
N ASN A 249 8.31 -20.79 -29.77
CA ASN A 249 7.58 -21.81 -29.01
C ASN A 249 8.05 -21.92 -27.54
N LEU A 250 8.09 -20.78 -26.84
CA LEU A 250 8.46 -20.73 -25.42
C LEU A 250 7.30 -21.25 -24.55
N ASN A 251 7.62 -22.04 -23.53
CA ASN A 251 6.63 -22.80 -22.75
C ASN A 251 5.98 -21.97 -21.63
N TRP A 252 6.74 -21.08 -20.98
CA TRP A 252 6.21 -19.99 -20.13
C TRP A 252 7.22 -18.85 -19.97
N TRP A 253 6.70 -17.70 -19.53
CA TRP A 253 7.46 -16.53 -19.07
C TRP A 253 7.20 -16.30 -17.59
N GLU A 254 8.26 -16.08 -16.82
CA GLU A 254 8.22 -16.05 -15.36
C GLU A 254 8.64 -14.70 -14.79
N GLU A 255 7.96 -14.27 -13.72
CA GLU A 255 8.22 -13.06 -12.91
C GLU A 255 8.62 -11.85 -13.75
N CYS A 256 7.87 -11.62 -14.84
CA CYS A 256 8.14 -10.53 -15.78
C CYS A 256 8.02 -9.16 -15.12
N LEU A 257 7.05 -9.00 -14.21
CA LEU A 257 6.68 -7.74 -13.60
C LEU A 257 7.17 -7.66 -12.15
N SER A 258 7.17 -6.46 -11.57
CA SER A 258 7.33 -6.27 -10.13
C SER A 258 6.32 -7.14 -9.35
N PRO A 259 6.68 -7.76 -8.20
CA PRO A 259 5.75 -8.59 -7.42
C PRO A 259 4.51 -7.84 -6.93
N ASP A 260 4.59 -6.52 -6.78
CA ASP A 260 3.43 -5.68 -6.45
C ASP A 260 2.57 -5.32 -7.67
N ASP A 261 3.08 -5.43 -8.91
CA ASP A 261 2.31 -5.29 -10.18
C ASP A 261 1.61 -6.61 -10.55
N SER A 262 0.81 -7.10 -9.61
CA SER A 262 -0.03 -8.29 -9.78
C SER A 262 -1.20 -8.07 -10.74
N ASP A 263 -1.58 -6.81 -10.98
CA ASP A 263 -2.70 -6.45 -11.88
C ASP A 263 -2.22 -6.36 -13.35
N GLY A 264 -0.95 -6.00 -13.58
CA GLY A 264 -0.32 -6.07 -14.90
C GLY A 264 -0.30 -7.46 -15.53
N PHE A 265 -0.39 -8.53 -14.73
CA PHE A 265 -0.54 -9.90 -15.23
C PHE A 265 -1.86 -10.09 -16.01
N GLU A 266 -2.94 -9.38 -15.67
CA GLU A 266 -4.17 -9.41 -16.48
C GLU A 266 -3.92 -8.82 -17.88
N GLN A 267 -3.12 -7.75 -17.96
CA GLN A 267 -2.84 -7.05 -19.21
C GLN A 267 -1.98 -7.89 -20.16
N ILE A 268 -0.91 -8.52 -19.66
CA ILE A 268 -0.06 -9.39 -20.49
C ILE A 268 -0.79 -10.69 -20.88
N LYS A 269 -1.64 -11.24 -20.00
CA LYS A 269 -2.47 -12.42 -20.31
C LYS A 269 -3.55 -12.08 -21.34
N ARG A 270 -4.16 -10.90 -21.27
CA ARG A 270 -5.12 -10.41 -22.27
C ARG A 270 -4.46 -10.18 -23.64
N ALA A 271 -3.20 -9.74 -23.67
CA ALA A 271 -2.43 -9.58 -24.91
C ALA A 271 -1.97 -10.92 -25.51
N HIS A 272 -1.55 -11.88 -24.68
CA HIS A 272 -1.05 -13.20 -25.10
C HIS A 272 -1.82 -14.34 -24.42
N PRO A 273 -3.12 -14.55 -24.71
CA PRO A 273 -3.98 -15.48 -23.97
C PRO A 273 -3.57 -16.95 -24.10
N ARG A 274 -2.71 -17.29 -25.07
CA ARG A 274 -2.13 -18.64 -25.25
C ARG A 274 -0.74 -18.80 -24.63
N MET A 275 -0.07 -17.71 -24.26
CA MET A 275 1.21 -17.79 -23.55
C MET A 275 0.94 -18.09 -22.08
N LYS A 276 1.83 -18.84 -21.45
CA LYS A 276 1.77 -19.10 -20.01
C LYS A 276 2.61 -18.05 -19.27
N PHE A 277 2.05 -17.51 -18.21
CA PHE A 277 2.72 -16.58 -17.30
C PHE A 277 2.73 -17.17 -15.90
N THR A 278 3.87 -17.05 -15.22
CA THR A 278 4.10 -17.66 -13.91
C THR A 278 4.82 -16.66 -12.99
N THR A 279 4.57 -16.74 -11.69
CA THR A 279 5.21 -15.87 -10.68
C THR A 279 4.93 -16.40 -9.27
N GLY A 280 5.55 -15.78 -8.26
CA GLY A 280 5.19 -15.93 -6.86
C GLY A 280 6.36 -16.09 -5.91
N GLU A 281 7.60 -16.21 -6.40
CA GLU A 281 8.76 -16.43 -5.54
C GLU A 281 8.94 -15.25 -4.56
N HIS A 282 8.90 -14.00 -5.05
CA HIS A 282 8.95 -12.81 -4.20
C HIS A 282 7.57 -12.37 -3.64
N GLU A 283 6.57 -13.27 -3.54
CA GLU A 283 5.28 -13.01 -2.87
C GLU A 283 5.12 -13.89 -1.61
N TYR A 284 4.40 -13.36 -0.61
CA TYR A 284 4.46 -13.82 0.78
C TYR A 284 3.07 -14.05 1.37
N SER A 285 2.93 -15.15 2.12
CA SER A 285 1.71 -15.62 2.79
C SER A 285 0.52 -15.89 1.85
N ARG A 286 -0.50 -16.55 2.40
CA ARG A 286 -1.80 -16.72 1.73
C ARG A 286 -2.43 -15.38 1.32
N TYR A 287 -2.11 -14.27 1.99
CA TYR A 287 -2.73 -12.97 1.71
C TYR A 287 -2.24 -12.34 0.41
N GLY A 288 -0.96 -12.51 0.06
CA GLY A 288 -0.41 -12.11 -1.24
C GLY A 288 -0.88 -13.06 -2.34
N PHE A 289 -0.66 -14.36 -2.15
CA PHE A 289 -1.07 -15.40 -3.11
C PHE A 289 -2.55 -15.40 -3.45
N ARG A 290 -3.43 -15.03 -2.53
CA ARG A 290 -4.87 -14.86 -2.82
C ARG A 290 -5.11 -13.88 -3.97
N LYS A 291 -4.38 -12.76 -4.06
CA LYS A 291 -4.53 -11.80 -5.17
C LYS A 291 -4.07 -12.40 -6.51
N LEU A 292 -3.01 -13.21 -6.50
CA LEU A 292 -2.52 -13.93 -7.67
C LEU A 292 -3.51 -15.02 -8.15
N ILE A 293 -4.23 -15.66 -7.21
CA ILE A 293 -5.21 -16.71 -7.48
C ILE A 293 -6.56 -16.14 -7.96
N GLU A 294 -7.11 -15.14 -7.27
CA GLU A 294 -8.49 -14.65 -7.47
C GLU A 294 -8.76 -14.21 -8.93
N GLY A 295 -7.76 -13.66 -9.63
CA GLY A 295 -7.87 -13.22 -11.02
C GLY A 295 -7.68 -14.30 -12.10
N ARG A 296 -7.20 -15.51 -11.78
CA ARG A 296 -6.86 -16.59 -12.75
C ARG A 296 -5.96 -16.16 -13.93
N ASN A 297 -5.13 -15.12 -13.76
CA ASN A 297 -4.27 -14.59 -14.83
C ASN A 297 -2.94 -15.34 -15.02
N LEU A 298 -2.64 -16.27 -14.10
CA LEU A 298 -1.38 -17.02 -14.01
C LEU A 298 -1.63 -18.51 -14.22
N ASP A 299 -0.72 -19.17 -14.92
CA ASP A 299 -0.83 -20.58 -15.32
C ASP A 299 -0.14 -21.54 -14.33
N ILE A 300 0.84 -21.04 -13.56
CA ILE A 300 1.53 -21.74 -12.46
C ILE A 300 1.91 -20.70 -11.40
N LEU A 301 1.79 -21.06 -10.13
CA LEU A 301 2.24 -20.27 -8.97
C LEU A 301 3.51 -20.86 -8.37
N GLN A 302 4.49 -20.02 -8.04
CA GLN A 302 5.85 -20.46 -7.68
C GLN A 302 6.39 -19.86 -6.35
N PRO A 303 5.73 -20.09 -5.20
CA PRO A 303 6.28 -19.70 -3.90
C PRO A 303 7.61 -20.39 -3.59
N ASP A 304 8.65 -19.69 -3.11
CA ASP A 304 9.78 -20.35 -2.46
C ASP A 304 9.38 -20.73 -1.02
N VAL A 305 9.55 -22.00 -0.62
CA VAL A 305 9.08 -22.48 0.70
C VAL A 305 9.92 -21.92 1.86
N MET A 306 11.14 -21.44 1.61
CA MET A 306 11.97 -20.73 2.59
C MET A 306 11.58 -19.25 2.73
N TRP A 307 10.70 -18.71 1.87
CA TRP A 307 10.35 -17.28 1.86
C TRP A 307 8.86 -17.04 2.18
N VAL A 308 7.94 -17.85 1.64
CA VAL A 308 6.47 -17.63 1.65
C VAL A 308 5.81 -17.66 3.04
N GLY A 309 6.43 -18.31 4.02
CA GLY A 309 5.87 -18.61 5.35
C GLY A 309 6.05 -20.08 5.78
N GLY A 310 6.95 -20.82 5.13
CA GLY A 310 7.23 -22.22 5.45
C GLY A 310 6.22 -23.20 4.85
N MET A 311 6.39 -24.47 5.20
CA MET A 311 5.52 -25.57 4.78
C MET A 311 4.08 -25.36 5.26
N THR A 312 3.88 -24.87 6.49
CA THR A 312 2.55 -24.62 7.08
C THR A 312 1.75 -23.59 6.30
N GLU A 313 2.37 -22.52 5.79
CA GLU A 313 1.68 -21.50 4.99
C GLU A 313 1.59 -21.91 3.51
N LEU A 314 2.62 -22.58 2.98
CA LEU A 314 2.60 -23.12 1.62
C LEU A 314 1.44 -24.11 1.40
N LEU A 315 1.14 -24.97 2.37
CA LEU A 315 -0.03 -25.87 2.30
C LEU A 315 -1.36 -25.10 2.19
N LYS A 316 -1.47 -23.91 2.79
CA LYS A 316 -2.66 -23.05 2.67
C LYS A 316 -2.71 -22.37 1.30
N VAL A 317 -1.58 -21.92 0.76
CA VAL A 317 -1.45 -21.42 -0.62
C VAL A 317 -1.86 -22.50 -1.62
N ALA A 318 -1.36 -23.72 -1.46
CA ALA A 318 -1.68 -24.87 -2.29
C ALA A 318 -3.18 -25.21 -2.30
N ALA A 319 -3.81 -25.24 -1.13
CA ALA A 319 -5.24 -25.52 -0.99
C ALA A 319 -6.12 -24.43 -1.65
N MET A 320 -5.75 -23.15 -1.56
CA MET A 320 -6.45 -22.09 -2.27
C MET A 320 -6.28 -22.19 -3.79
N ALA A 321 -5.06 -22.45 -4.27
CA ALA A 321 -4.78 -22.58 -5.70
C ALA A 321 -5.48 -23.81 -6.32
N ALA A 322 -5.56 -24.92 -5.57
CA ALA A 322 -6.28 -26.12 -5.97
C ALA A 322 -7.79 -25.88 -6.19
N ALA A 323 -8.43 -25.01 -5.39
CA ALA A 323 -9.82 -24.61 -5.59
C ALA A 323 -10.05 -23.77 -6.87
N TYR A 324 -8.97 -23.36 -7.54
CA TYR A 324 -8.98 -22.60 -8.80
C TYR A 324 -8.37 -23.39 -9.96
N ASP A 325 -8.06 -24.68 -9.77
CA ASP A 325 -7.36 -25.56 -10.72
C ASP A 325 -5.94 -25.05 -11.11
N ILE A 326 -5.35 -24.15 -10.30
CA ILE A 326 -4.04 -23.56 -10.57
C ILE A 326 -2.93 -24.45 -9.99
N PRO A 327 -1.95 -24.89 -10.79
CA PRO A 327 -0.78 -25.62 -10.31
C PRO A 327 0.12 -24.77 -9.40
N VAL A 328 0.70 -25.40 -8.38
CA VAL A 328 1.73 -24.81 -7.51
C VAL A 328 3.02 -25.60 -7.65
N VAL A 329 4.08 -24.96 -8.13
CA VAL A 329 5.41 -25.54 -8.33
C VAL A 329 6.41 -24.63 -7.61
N PRO A 330 6.85 -24.96 -6.38
CA PRO A 330 7.68 -24.05 -5.60
C PRO A 330 9.00 -23.68 -6.29
N HIS A 331 9.38 -22.40 -6.16
CA HIS A 331 10.69 -21.94 -6.61
C HIS A 331 11.80 -22.64 -5.80
N ALA A 332 12.74 -23.25 -6.52
CA ALA A 332 13.93 -23.93 -6.02
C ALA A 332 13.75 -24.64 -4.66
N SER A 333 14.42 -24.14 -3.61
CA SER A 333 14.38 -24.55 -2.19
C SER A 333 14.55 -26.05 -1.87
N GLY A 334 15.00 -26.84 -2.86
CA GLY A 334 15.57 -28.16 -2.67
C GLY A 334 14.63 -29.17 -1.97
N PRO A 335 15.15 -30.09 -1.15
CA PRO A 335 14.38 -31.11 -0.47
C PRO A 335 13.16 -30.63 0.32
N TYR A 336 13.13 -29.37 0.79
CA TYR A 336 11.94 -28.79 1.42
C TYR A 336 10.76 -28.75 0.43
N SER A 337 10.99 -28.20 -0.76
CA SER A 337 10.04 -28.18 -1.88
C SER A 337 9.76 -29.57 -2.44
N TYR A 338 10.74 -30.48 -2.44
CA TYR A 338 10.54 -31.84 -2.95
C TYR A 338 9.53 -32.60 -2.09
N HIS A 339 9.62 -32.49 -0.75
CA HIS A 339 8.67 -33.10 0.18
C HIS A 339 7.26 -32.51 0.00
N PHE A 340 7.13 -31.20 -0.25
CA PHE A 340 5.87 -30.59 -0.62
C PHE A 340 5.33 -31.16 -1.94
N VAL A 341 6.07 -31.04 -3.05
CA VAL A 341 5.56 -31.38 -4.39
C VAL A 341 5.07 -32.81 -4.48
N VAL A 342 5.83 -33.80 -3.97
CA VAL A 342 5.44 -35.22 -4.04
C VAL A 342 4.14 -35.51 -3.28
N SER A 343 3.77 -34.68 -2.30
CA SER A 343 2.56 -34.84 -1.50
C SER A 343 1.31 -34.18 -2.09
N GLN A 344 1.46 -33.23 -3.02
CA GLN A 344 0.33 -32.44 -3.54
C GLN A 344 -0.06 -32.83 -4.97
N ALA A 345 -1.37 -32.92 -5.22
CA ALA A 345 -1.92 -33.33 -6.51
C ALA A 345 -1.80 -32.23 -7.58
N ASN A 346 -1.96 -30.96 -7.20
CA ASN A 346 -1.77 -29.79 -8.08
C ASN A 346 -0.30 -29.33 -8.19
N SER A 347 0.67 -30.17 -7.80
CA SER A 347 2.10 -29.92 -7.95
C SER A 347 2.72 -30.98 -8.86
N PRO A 348 2.70 -30.80 -10.20
CA PRO A 348 3.01 -31.87 -11.15
C PRO A 348 4.50 -32.21 -11.27
N PHE A 349 5.38 -31.22 -11.08
CA PHE A 349 6.83 -31.31 -11.23
C PHE A 349 7.52 -30.29 -10.31
N GLN A 350 8.85 -30.25 -10.31
CA GLN A 350 9.66 -29.35 -9.48
C GLN A 350 10.73 -28.61 -10.31
N GLU A 351 11.17 -27.46 -9.80
CA GLU A 351 12.36 -26.75 -10.26
C GLU A 351 13.66 -27.29 -9.64
N TYR A 352 14.71 -27.40 -10.44
CA TYR A 352 16.08 -27.47 -9.96
C TYR A 352 16.86 -26.22 -10.43
N LEU A 353 17.34 -25.42 -9.48
CA LEU A 353 18.23 -24.29 -9.75
C LEU A 353 19.67 -24.79 -9.92
N ALA A 354 20.32 -24.47 -11.04
CA ALA A 354 21.65 -24.98 -11.38
C ALA A 354 22.75 -24.38 -10.49
N ASN A 355 23.02 -25.02 -9.35
CA ASN A 355 24.00 -24.55 -8.37
C ASN A 355 25.48 -24.83 -8.74
N SER A 356 25.74 -25.18 -10.00
CA SER A 356 27.09 -25.23 -10.57
C SER A 356 27.47 -23.86 -11.15
N PRO A 357 28.71 -23.35 -10.94
CA PRO A 357 29.10 -22.02 -11.42
C PRO A 357 28.92 -21.78 -12.92
N ASP A 358 29.07 -22.82 -13.74
CA ASP A 358 28.88 -22.81 -15.18
C ASP A 358 27.48 -23.24 -15.65
N GLY A 359 26.62 -23.71 -14.74
CA GLY A 359 25.29 -24.24 -15.03
C GLY A 359 25.26 -25.64 -15.67
N LYS A 360 26.38 -26.37 -15.74
CA LYS A 360 26.52 -27.61 -16.54
C LYS A 360 26.47 -28.91 -15.75
N SER A 361 26.33 -28.83 -14.42
CA SER A 361 26.29 -30.00 -13.54
C SER A 361 25.29 -29.86 -12.39
N VAL A 362 24.77 -31.00 -11.93
CA VAL A 362 23.90 -31.05 -10.74
C VAL A 362 24.75 -31.10 -9.47
N LEU A 363 24.65 -30.05 -8.66
CA LEU A 363 25.22 -29.98 -7.30
C LEU A 363 24.10 -29.80 -6.25
N PRO A 364 24.34 -30.11 -4.96
CA PRO A 364 23.40 -29.83 -3.88
C PRO A 364 23.00 -28.35 -3.83
N VAL A 365 21.73 -28.07 -3.56
CA VAL A 365 21.16 -26.72 -3.50
C VAL A 365 21.72 -25.94 -2.31
N PHE A 366 21.91 -26.59 -1.16
CA PHE A 366 22.49 -25.99 0.04
C PHE A 366 24.02 -26.15 0.12
N GLY A 367 24.65 -26.56 -0.98
CA GLY A 367 26.09 -26.70 -1.13
C GLY A 367 26.67 -27.79 -0.22
N ASN A 368 27.59 -27.42 0.68
CA ASN A 368 28.26 -28.35 1.59
C ASN A 368 27.58 -28.51 2.97
N LEU A 369 26.40 -27.89 3.18
CA LEU A 369 25.75 -27.85 4.50
C LEU A 369 25.25 -29.23 4.97
N PHE A 370 24.79 -30.08 4.04
CA PHE A 370 24.27 -31.42 4.34
C PHE A 370 25.11 -32.50 3.65
N LEU A 371 25.26 -33.67 4.29
CA LEU A 371 26.05 -34.79 3.76
C LEU A 371 25.33 -35.59 2.67
N ASN A 372 24.00 -35.54 2.66
CA ASN A 372 23.15 -36.51 1.99
C ASN A 372 21.99 -35.87 1.20
N GLU A 373 22.12 -34.59 0.81
CA GLU A 373 21.06 -33.86 0.11
C GLU A 373 20.62 -34.60 -1.17
N PRO A 374 19.33 -34.99 -1.31
CA PRO A 374 18.83 -35.62 -2.52
C PRO A 374 18.98 -34.69 -3.74
N ILE A 375 19.73 -35.12 -4.76
CA ILE A 375 19.90 -34.37 -6.02
C ILE A 375 19.34 -35.15 -7.22
N PRO A 376 18.71 -34.48 -8.20
CA PRO A 376 18.10 -35.17 -9.35
C PRO A 376 19.16 -35.88 -10.20
N SER A 377 18.85 -37.09 -10.65
CA SER A 377 19.69 -37.88 -11.55
C SER A 377 18.91 -38.16 -12.83
N LYS A 378 19.50 -37.84 -13.99
CA LYS A 378 18.82 -37.91 -15.30
C LYS A 378 17.49 -37.13 -15.33
N GLY A 379 17.47 -35.95 -14.68
CA GLY A 379 16.30 -35.07 -14.58
C GLY A 379 15.20 -35.50 -13.60
N TYR A 380 15.39 -36.54 -12.78
CA TYR A 380 14.36 -37.00 -11.84
C TYR A 380 14.89 -37.48 -10.48
N LEU A 381 13.98 -37.57 -9.50
CA LEU A 381 14.14 -38.31 -8.25
C LEU A 381 13.10 -39.43 -8.17
N ASN A 382 13.46 -40.52 -7.48
CA ASN A 382 12.52 -41.57 -7.10
C ASN A 382 12.04 -41.27 -5.68
N VAL A 383 10.74 -41.16 -5.42
CA VAL A 383 10.21 -40.59 -4.15
C VAL A 383 10.68 -41.37 -2.91
N LYS A 384 11.12 -42.62 -3.08
CA LYS A 384 11.76 -43.44 -2.04
C LYS A 384 13.07 -42.84 -1.48
N THR A 385 13.73 -41.89 -2.16
CA THR A 385 14.90 -41.16 -1.63
C THR A 385 14.51 -40.18 -0.52
N LEU A 386 13.23 -39.80 -0.43
CA LEU A 386 12.70 -38.85 0.56
C LEU A 386 12.13 -39.54 1.81
N ASN A 387 12.43 -40.83 2.00
CA ASN A 387 11.83 -41.67 3.06
C ASN A 387 12.46 -41.51 4.46
N LEU A 388 13.55 -40.74 4.60
CA LEU A 388 14.22 -40.53 5.89
C LEU A 388 13.44 -39.52 6.76
N PRO A 389 13.45 -39.65 8.11
CA PRO A 389 12.67 -38.79 9.01
C PRO A 389 12.95 -37.29 8.86
N GLY A 390 11.91 -36.47 9.06
CA GLY A 390 11.99 -35.02 8.84
C GLY A 390 12.10 -34.70 7.34
N PHE A 391 13.02 -33.84 6.96
CA PHE A 391 13.43 -33.68 5.54
C PHE A 391 14.54 -34.66 5.13
N GLY A 392 14.92 -35.59 6.00
CA GLY A 392 15.95 -36.59 5.74
C GLY A 392 17.39 -36.07 5.73
N LEU A 393 17.58 -34.77 6.01
CA LEU A 393 18.88 -34.09 5.89
C LEU A 393 19.76 -34.32 7.12
N GLU A 394 20.99 -34.77 6.88
CA GLU A 394 22.06 -34.93 7.85
C GLU A 394 23.05 -33.77 7.75
N LEU A 395 23.20 -32.99 8.83
CA LEU A 395 24.08 -31.83 8.89
C LEU A 395 25.55 -32.27 8.79
N ASN A 396 26.31 -31.65 7.89
CA ASN A 396 27.74 -31.90 7.77
C ASN A 396 28.49 -31.34 9.00
N PRO A 397 29.20 -32.17 9.81
CA PRO A 397 29.94 -31.68 10.96
C PRO A 397 31.14 -30.80 10.61
N ASN A 398 31.52 -30.75 9.33
CA ASN A 398 32.54 -29.86 8.77
C ASN A 398 31.94 -28.61 8.09
N ALA A 399 30.62 -28.44 8.08
CA ALA A 399 30.01 -27.18 7.67
C ALA A 399 30.41 -26.10 8.68
N GLY A 400 31.07 -25.04 8.21
CA GLY A 400 31.47 -23.94 9.06
C GLY A 400 30.25 -23.17 9.53
N LEU A 401 29.73 -23.50 10.71
CA LEU A 401 28.64 -22.79 11.35
C LEU A 401 29.16 -21.89 12.48
N ILE A 402 28.78 -20.61 12.44
CA ILE A 402 29.01 -19.66 13.54
C ILE A 402 27.72 -19.55 14.35
N ASP A 403 27.77 -20.03 15.58
CA ASP A 403 26.78 -19.79 16.64
C ASP A 403 26.50 -18.28 16.79
N ALA A 404 25.29 -17.85 16.44
CA ALA A 404 24.93 -16.45 16.33
C ALA A 404 24.81 -15.76 17.70
N ALA A 405 24.66 -16.48 18.81
CA ALA A 405 24.64 -15.89 20.15
C ALA A 405 25.93 -15.12 20.45
N ARG A 406 27.06 -15.54 19.85
CA ARG A 406 28.38 -14.90 19.94
C ARG A 406 28.50 -13.59 19.17
N ILE A 407 27.56 -13.34 18.25
CA ILE A 407 27.50 -12.14 17.40
C ILE A 407 26.47 -11.16 17.97
N LEU A 408 25.31 -11.67 18.42
CA LEU A 408 24.25 -10.88 19.05
C LEU A 408 24.69 -10.36 20.44
N ASN A 409 25.41 -11.17 21.20
CA ASN A 409 26.07 -10.77 22.45
C ASN A 409 27.60 -10.93 22.31
N PRO A 410 28.31 -9.94 21.74
CA PRO A 410 29.76 -9.96 21.71
C PRO A 410 30.31 -9.90 23.14
N ALA A 411 30.99 -10.96 23.57
CA ALA A 411 31.62 -11.00 24.89
C ALA A 411 32.55 -9.79 25.06
N PRO A 412 32.55 -9.11 26.23
CA PRO A 412 33.32 -7.89 26.43
C PRO A 412 34.80 -8.17 26.13
N MET A 413 35.36 -7.43 25.18
CA MET A 413 36.76 -7.54 24.83
C MET A 413 37.60 -7.43 26.10
N LYS A 414 38.51 -8.39 26.32
CA LYS A 414 39.52 -8.27 27.38
C LYS A 414 40.17 -6.90 27.24
N THR A 415 40.05 -6.07 28.28
CA THR A 415 40.65 -4.75 28.31
C THR A 415 42.12 -4.87 27.93
N LEU A 416 42.52 -4.13 26.90
CA LEU A 416 43.94 -3.93 26.63
C LEU A 416 44.55 -3.41 27.93
N LYS A 417 45.57 -4.10 28.44
CA LYS A 417 46.28 -3.64 29.64
C LYS A 417 46.72 -2.19 29.38
N PRO A 418 46.44 -1.25 30.30
CA PRO A 418 47.08 0.06 30.25
C PRO A 418 48.59 -0.12 30.11
N ALA A 419 49.24 0.71 29.29
CA ALA A 419 50.68 0.76 29.27
C ALA A 419 51.17 1.17 30.66
N GLU A 420 52.23 0.53 31.16
CA GLU A 420 52.78 0.84 32.48
C GLU A 420 53.42 2.24 32.44
N ASP A 421 52.84 3.19 33.18
CA ASP A 421 53.36 4.54 33.31
C ASP A 421 54.78 4.52 33.89
N LYS A 422 55.75 4.93 33.07
CA LYS A 422 57.09 5.29 33.57
C LYS A 422 57.05 6.73 34.09
N PRO A 423 57.57 7.02 35.28
CA PRO A 423 57.53 8.38 35.84
C PRO A 423 58.18 9.41 34.92
N ALA A 424 57.49 10.53 34.69
CA ALA A 424 58.05 11.68 34.01
C ALA A 424 58.90 12.50 34.98
N GLU A 425 60.22 12.44 34.85
CA GLU A 425 61.14 13.25 35.65
C GLU A 425 61.91 14.26 34.78
N GLN A 426 61.93 15.52 35.24
CA GLN A 426 62.82 16.62 34.81
C GLN A 426 62.91 16.94 33.30
N ALA A 427 62.09 17.90 32.85
CA ALA A 427 62.43 18.74 31.70
C ALA A 427 63.30 19.93 32.14
N ALA A 428 64.56 19.98 31.71
CA ALA A 428 65.46 21.10 32.01
C ALA A 428 66.42 21.45 30.86
N ARG A 429 66.37 22.72 30.43
CA ARG A 429 67.37 23.49 29.67
C ARG A 429 67.55 23.25 28.15
N SER A 430 67.06 24.25 27.41
CA SER A 430 67.83 25.15 26.50
C SER A 430 68.11 24.80 25.02
N ASN A 431 67.51 25.64 24.17
CA ASN A 431 68.09 26.37 23.01
C ASN A 431 68.40 25.64 21.68
N GLY A 432 67.91 26.22 20.57
CA GLY A 432 68.22 25.81 19.18
C GLY A 432 67.05 25.97 18.18
N VAL A 433 66.39 27.14 18.09
CA VAL A 433 66.68 28.23 17.12
C VAL A 433 66.03 28.06 15.71
N ASN A 434 65.23 29.06 15.32
CA ASN A 434 64.68 29.40 13.99
C ASN A 434 63.61 28.47 13.32
N GLY A 435 62.58 29.12 12.74
CA GLY A 435 61.56 28.49 11.86
C GLY A 435 60.16 29.11 12.00
N LEU A 436 59.83 30.12 11.19
CA LEU A 436 58.60 30.93 11.35
C LEU A 436 57.47 30.53 10.38
N VAL A 437 56.21 30.74 10.80
CA VAL A 437 54.95 30.83 10.00
C VAL A 437 54.31 29.52 9.46
N CYS A 438 53.30 29.06 10.20
CA CYS A 438 51.89 28.87 9.79
C CYS A 438 51.52 28.45 8.34
N CYS A 439 50.78 27.33 8.21
CA CYS A 439 49.37 27.37 7.78
C CYS A 439 48.62 26.06 8.10
N MET A 440 47.30 26.15 8.28
CA MET A 440 46.37 25.00 8.27
C MET A 440 46.10 24.58 6.81
N GLY A 441 45.71 23.34 6.51
CA GLY A 441 45.51 22.15 7.34
C GLY A 441 44.88 21.04 6.48
N ALA A 442 45.00 19.77 6.88
CA ALA A 442 44.43 18.65 6.13
C ALA A 442 43.99 17.49 7.02
N ASN A 443 42.81 16.95 6.70
CA ASN A 443 42.27 15.60 6.96
C ASN A 443 42.68 14.83 8.22
N VAL A 444 41.68 14.42 9.01
CA VAL A 444 41.70 13.15 9.74
C VAL A 444 40.54 12.29 9.25
N LEU A 445 40.90 11.25 8.50
CA LEU A 445 40.06 10.08 8.20
C LEU A 445 40.91 8.84 8.54
N ASP A 446 40.26 7.69 8.64
CA ASP A 446 40.85 6.37 8.88
C ASP A 446 41.62 6.15 10.19
N CYS A 447 40.87 5.69 11.20
CA CYS A 447 41.39 4.78 12.22
C CYS A 447 40.45 3.57 12.37
N ILE A 448 40.59 2.59 11.46
CA ILE A 448 40.56 1.13 11.72
C ILE A 448 41.22 0.48 10.49
N GLY A 449 42.41 -0.10 10.69
CA GLY A 449 43.20 -0.66 9.59
C GLY A 449 43.28 -2.18 9.66
N ILE A 450 42.96 -2.86 8.56
CA ILE A 450 43.36 -4.26 8.32
C ILE A 450 44.65 -4.25 7.49
N ARG A 451 45.64 -5.04 7.91
CA ARG A 451 46.98 -5.04 7.29
C ARG A 451 47.02 -5.81 5.98
N VAL A 452 47.66 -5.21 4.98
CA VAL A 452 48.41 -5.94 3.93
C VAL A 452 49.89 -5.65 4.15
N LEU A 453 50.74 -6.70 4.16
CA LEU A 453 52.20 -6.53 4.23
C LEU A 453 52.81 -6.52 2.81
N PRO A 454 53.86 -5.71 2.56
CA PRO A 454 54.32 -5.42 1.21
C PRO A 454 55.43 -6.37 0.74
N TYR A 455 55.45 -6.64 -0.57
CA TYR A 455 56.67 -7.06 -1.29
C TYR A 455 56.71 -6.46 -2.70
N ILE A 456 57.53 -5.42 -2.87
CA ILE A 456 58.10 -5.05 -4.17
C ILE A 456 59.62 -5.09 -3.99
N ARG A 457 60.31 -5.87 -4.82
CA ARG A 457 61.77 -5.97 -4.80
C ARG A 457 62.31 -5.68 -6.19
N VAL A 458 62.83 -4.48 -6.38
CA VAL A 458 63.42 -4.06 -7.66
C VAL A 458 64.78 -4.72 -7.84
N TYR A 459 64.94 -5.46 -8.92
CA TYR A 459 66.21 -5.72 -9.59
C TYR A 459 66.06 -5.30 -11.05
N GLY A 460 67.13 -4.78 -11.66
CA GLY A 460 67.09 -4.26 -13.02
C GLY A 460 68.14 -4.89 -13.94
N HIS A 461 68.42 -4.14 -15.02
CA HIS A 461 69.51 -4.29 -16.01
C HIS A 461 69.27 -5.14 -17.28
N ARG A 462 69.51 -4.49 -18.43
CA ARG A 462 70.04 -5.02 -19.73
C ARG A 462 69.06 -5.87 -20.57
N SER A 463 68.50 -5.33 -21.66
CA SER A 463 69.03 -5.28 -23.06
C SER A 463 68.95 -6.64 -23.79
N SER A 464 68.52 -6.74 -25.06
CA SER A 464 68.73 -5.81 -26.18
C SER A 464 67.62 -5.80 -27.26
N ALA A 465 67.59 -4.74 -28.06
CA ALA A 465 66.90 -4.64 -29.37
C ALA A 465 67.81 -5.23 -30.50
N PRO A 466 67.51 -5.12 -31.83
CA PRO A 466 66.36 -4.57 -32.56
C PRO A 466 65.68 -5.65 -33.45
N GLN A 467 64.92 -5.44 -34.54
CA GLN A 467 64.35 -4.32 -35.34
C GLN A 467 63.11 -4.91 -36.07
N SER A 468 62.12 -4.22 -36.64
CA SER A 468 61.82 -2.80 -36.98
C SER A 468 60.29 -2.59 -36.79
N SER A 469 59.56 -1.54 -37.21
CA SER A 469 59.81 -0.36 -38.06
C SER A 469 59.01 0.87 -37.55
N THR A 470 58.53 1.75 -38.44
CA THR A 470 57.85 3.04 -38.17
C THR A 470 56.90 3.41 -39.34
N PRO A 471 56.06 4.49 -39.30
CA PRO A 471 55.83 5.52 -38.26
C PRO A 471 54.35 5.53 -37.73
N CYS A 472 53.84 6.46 -36.91
CA CYS A 472 54.30 7.79 -36.48
C CYS A 472 53.83 8.18 -35.04
N SER A 473 54.49 9.18 -34.46
CA SER A 473 54.25 9.97 -33.20
C SER A 473 53.02 9.66 -32.31
N SER A 474 53.10 9.43 -30.98
CA SER A 474 53.80 10.15 -29.87
C SER A 474 53.23 11.56 -29.57
N GLN A 475 53.11 12.06 -28.32
CA GLN A 475 53.70 11.65 -27.04
C GLN A 475 52.89 12.16 -25.81
N PHE A 476 53.13 11.61 -24.60
CA PHE A 476 52.64 12.14 -23.31
C PHE A 476 53.39 13.42 -22.86
N ILE A 477 52.77 14.26 -22.02
CA ILE A 477 53.42 14.94 -20.86
C ILE A 477 52.39 15.57 -19.87
N ASN A 478 52.87 15.89 -18.66
CA ASN A 478 52.13 16.24 -17.44
C ASN A 478 51.54 17.67 -17.33
N SER A 479 50.50 17.77 -16.48
CA SER A 479 50.23 18.81 -15.46
C SER A 479 50.25 20.33 -15.76
N SER A 480 49.07 20.93 -15.55
CA SER A 480 48.84 22.13 -14.72
C SER A 480 49.50 23.48 -15.08
N THR A 481 48.77 24.30 -15.83
CA THR A 481 48.57 25.76 -15.69
C THR A 481 47.52 26.15 -16.74
N ALA A 482 46.76 27.25 -16.72
CA ALA A 482 46.24 28.22 -15.76
C ALA A 482 45.43 29.23 -16.61
N LEU A 483 44.70 30.14 -15.98
CA LEU A 483 43.84 31.17 -16.60
C LEU A 483 44.47 31.89 -17.82
N LEU A 484 43.71 32.08 -18.91
CA LEU A 484 43.22 33.41 -19.31
C LEU A 484 42.19 33.38 -20.49
N HIS A 485 41.26 34.34 -20.46
CA HIS A 485 40.48 34.89 -21.61
C HIS A 485 39.50 33.94 -22.35
N ILE A 486 38.32 34.40 -22.83
CA ILE A 486 37.77 35.76 -22.96
C ILE A 486 36.37 35.88 -22.30
N LEU A 487 36.16 36.98 -21.57
CA LEU A 487 34.83 37.52 -21.26
C LEU A 487 34.40 38.42 -22.43
N TYR A 488 33.32 38.10 -23.17
CA TYR A 488 32.66 39.09 -24.04
C TYR A 488 31.20 38.75 -24.41
N ARG A 489 30.27 38.96 -23.46
CA ARG A 489 29.12 39.88 -23.60
C ARG A 489 28.39 39.99 -22.26
N LEU A 490 28.05 41.23 -21.91
CA LEU A 490 27.48 41.69 -20.64
C LEU A 490 26.12 42.38 -20.95
N PRO A 491 25.16 42.48 -20.00
CA PRO A 491 25.36 43.14 -18.71
C PRO A 491 25.05 42.30 -17.46
N ILE A 492 25.92 42.46 -16.45
CA ILE A 492 25.57 42.28 -15.05
C ILE A 492 24.69 43.44 -14.62
N THR A 493 23.61 43.18 -13.88
CA THR A 493 23.16 44.09 -12.83
C THR A 493 22.84 43.29 -11.57
N HIS A 494 23.25 43.83 -10.42
CA HIS A 494 23.12 43.28 -9.06
C HIS A 494 23.93 42.01 -8.73
N ASN A 495 24.66 42.08 -7.61
CA ASN A 495 25.12 40.90 -6.90
C ASN A 495 23.90 40.21 -6.26
N PRO A 496 23.81 38.87 -6.27
CA PRO A 496 22.79 38.17 -5.50
C PRO A 496 22.98 38.46 -4.00
N THR A 497 21.88 38.73 -3.29
CA THR A 497 21.89 38.79 -1.83
C THR A 497 22.17 37.40 -1.25
N MET A 498 22.46 37.35 0.05
CA MET A 498 22.66 36.08 0.77
C MET A 498 21.40 35.18 0.79
N GLU A 499 20.24 35.72 0.37
CA GLU A 499 18.99 34.99 0.15
C GLU A 499 18.95 34.36 -1.24
N ALA A 500 19.29 35.08 -2.32
CA ALA A 500 19.35 34.51 -3.67
C ALA A 500 20.42 33.39 -3.79
N VAL A 501 21.49 33.45 -3.00
CA VAL A 501 22.46 32.35 -2.86
C VAL A 501 21.84 31.14 -2.15
N LYS A 502 21.05 31.35 -1.09
CA LYS A 502 20.29 30.27 -0.41
C LYS A 502 19.23 29.66 -1.33
N GLU A 503 18.52 30.47 -2.10
CA GLU A 503 17.50 30.04 -3.06
C GLU A 503 18.12 29.17 -4.16
N THR A 504 19.28 29.59 -4.70
CA THR A 504 20.05 28.78 -5.66
C THR A 504 20.49 27.44 -5.06
N ILE A 505 20.90 27.42 -3.78
CA ILE A 505 21.28 26.18 -3.06
C ILE A 505 20.07 25.28 -2.79
N ASN A 506 18.93 25.84 -2.38
CA ASN A 506 17.70 25.09 -2.15
C ASN A 506 17.19 24.46 -3.45
N ASN A 507 17.13 25.22 -4.54
CA ASN A 507 16.71 24.72 -5.85
C ASN A 507 17.65 23.61 -6.37
N ALA A 508 18.95 23.68 -6.05
CA ALA A 508 19.90 22.60 -6.34
C ALA A 508 19.70 21.35 -5.46
N LEU A 509 19.28 21.52 -4.20
CA LEU A 509 18.97 20.40 -3.30
C LEU A 509 17.67 19.69 -3.68
N GLU A 510 16.63 20.43 -4.10
CA GLU A 510 15.39 19.87 -4.64
C GLU A 510 15.66 19.08 -5.93
N ALA A 511 16.44 19.64 -6.85
CA ALA A 511 16.84 18.99 -8.12
C ALA A 511 17.75 17.76 -7.96
N LEU A 512 18.33 17.54 -6.78
CA LEU A 512 19.18 16.38 -6.46
C LEU A 512 18.48 15.33 -5.57
N HIS A 513 17.24 15.59 -5.11
CA HIS A 513 16.48 14.71 -4.21
C HIS A 513 17.19 14.32 -2.90
N ILE A 514 18.13 15.13 -2.43
CA ILE A 514 18.90 14.86 -1.19
C ILE A 514 18.06 15.12 0.08
N THR A 515 16.90 15.77 -0.03
CA THR A 515 15.93 15.99 1.06
C THR A 515 14.68 15.12 0.90
N SER A 516 14.81 13.82 1.15
CA SER A 516 13.67 12.91 1.31
C SER A 516 12.91 13.21 2.61
N ALA A 517 11.97 14.15 2.55
CA ALA A 517 11.18 14.62 3.68
C ALA A 517 10.13 13.59 4.16
N ASN A 518 10.57 12.48 4.75
CA ASN A 518 9.80 11.64 5.68
C ASN A 518 10.66 10.60 6.44
N GLN A 519 11.80 11.02 6.98
CA GLN A 519 12.34 10.40 8.20
C GLN A 519 12.44 11.48 9.28
N GLY A 520 11.52 11.42 10.25
CA GLY A 520 11.61 12.23 11.46
C GLY A 520 12.79 11.78 12.35
N PRO A 521 13.17 12.59 13.35
CA PRO A 521 14.15 12.16 14.35
C PRO A 521 13.65 10.88 15.06
N PRO A 522 14.56 10.01 15.54
CA PRO A 522 14.18 8.77 16.22
C PRO A 522 13.24 9.05 17.40
N ALA A 523 12.20 8.23 17.52
CA ALA A 523 11.11 8.41 18.48
C ALA A 523 11.66 8.54 19.92
N LYS A 524 11.58 9.75 20.46
CA LYS A 524 12.12 10.10 21.77
C LYS A 524 11.05 9.89 22.83
N GLU A 525 11.39 9.19 23.92
CA GLU A 525 10.51 9.08 25.08
C GLU A 525 10.22 10.49 25.65
N PRO A 526 8.98 10.81 26.07
CA PRO A 526 8.69 12.04 26.81
C PRO A 526 9.53 12.10 28.10
N THR A 527 9.79 13.30 28.61
CA THR A 527 10.43 13.40 29.93
C THR A 527 9.51 12.84 31.02
N GLU A 528 10.09 12.40 32.14
CA GLU A 528 9.32 11.90 33.28
C GLU A 528 8.31 12.96 33.80
N GLU A 529 8.70 14.23 33.74
CA GLU A 529 7.84 15.38 34.02
C GLU A 529 6.64 15.45 33.06
N GLN A 530 6.87 15.46 31.74
CA GLN A 530 5.82 15.46 30.71
C GLN A 530 4.87 14.26 30.83
N LEU A 531 5.42 13.07 31.11
CA LEU A 531 4.63 11.87 31.32
C LEU A 531 3.76 11.97 32.57
N ASN A 532 4.30 12.49 33.67
CA ASN A 532 3.57 12.66 34.92
C ASN A 532 2.48 13.73 34.82
N GLU A 533 2.71 14.83 34.10
CA GLU A 533 1.66 15.81 33.75
C GLU A 533 0.52 15.15 32.96
N LEU A 534 0.84 14.36 31.93
CA LEU A 534 -0.17 13.70 31.11
C LEU A 534 -0.92 12.59 31.88
N LYS A 535 -0.22 11.76 32.66
CA LYS A 535 -0.83 10.79 33.59
C LYS A 535 -1.77 11.50 34.56
N ALA A 536 -1.35 12.61 35.17
CA ALA A 536 -2.19 13.39 36.10
C ALA A 536 -3.44 14.00 35.42
N LYS A 537 -3.31 14.54 34.20
CA LYS A 537 -4.43 15.06 33.39
C LYS A 537 -5.51 13.98 33.16
N TYR A 538 -5.10 12.77 32.81
CA TYR A 538 -6.02 11.65 32.56
C TYR A 538 -6.62 11.07 33.83
N SER A 539 -5.84 10.90 34.91
CA SER A 539 -6.34 10.42 36.21
C SER A 539 -7.33 11.40 36.84
N LYS A 540 -7.11 12.72 36.71
CA LYS A 540 -8.07 13.75 37.15
C LYS A 540 -9.41 13.63 36.39
N ALA A 541 -9.35 13.29 35.11
CA ALA A 541 -10.52 13.04 34.28
C ALA A 541 -11.12 11.64 34.45
N GLY A 542 -10.61 10.78 35.36
CA GLY A 542 -11.10 9.42 35.50
C GLY A 542 -10.90 8.56 34.23
N GLN A 543 -9.80 8.78 33.51
CA GLN A 543 -9.41 8.04 32.29
C GLN A 543 -8.02 7.38 32.43
N GLU A 544 -7.56 7.17 33.67
CA GLU A 544 -6.27 6.57 34.04
C GLU A 544 -5.98 5.21 33.37
N GLN A 545 -7.01 4.43 33.03
CA GLN A 545 -6.85 3.09 32.47
C GLN A 545 -6.13 3.06 31.10
N VAL A 546 -6.05 4.18 30.39
CA VAL A 546 -5.27 4.27 29.14
C VAL A 546 -3.76 4.09 29.36
N PHE A 547 -3.29 4.28 30.61
CA PHE A 547 -1.89 4.08 31.00
C PHE A 547 -1.61 2.69 31.62
N ALA A 548 -2.60 1.79 31.71
CA ALA A 548 -2.49 0.51 32.42
C ALA A 548 -1.33 -0.41 31.95
N PHE A 549 -0.81 -0.18 30.74
CA PHE A 549 0.33 -0.91 30.18
C PHE A 549 1.58 -0.06 29.95
N TYR A 550 1.54 1.27 30.16
CA TYR A 550 2.57 2.21 29.70
C TYR A 550 3.99 1.83 30.12
N ASP A 551 4.15 1.43 31.39
CA ASP A 551 5.45 1.11 31.97
C ASP A 551 6.00 -0.25 31.48
N LYS A 552 5.22 -1.00 30.69
CA LYS A 552 5.55 -2.27 30.01
C LYS A 552 5.73 -2.11 28.48
N LEU A 553 5.60 -0.89 27.95
CA LEU A 553 5.74 -0.60 26.52
C LEU A 553 7.20 -0.34 26.11
N SER A 554 7.53 -0.63 24.85
CA SER A 554 8.81 -0.22 24.25
C SER A 554 8.89 1.31 24.10
N THR A 555 10.10 1.88 24.00
CA THR A 555 10.28 3.35 23.88
C THR A 555 9.55 3.97 22.69
N ALA A 556 9.46 3.27 21.55
CA ALA A 556 8.70 3.73 20.39
C ALA A 556 7.17 3.71 20.64
N GLU A 557 6.66 2.67 21.31
CA GLU A 557 5.24 2.59 21.70
C GLU A 557 4.87 3.62 22.77
N LYS A 558 5.75 3.86 23.75
CA LYS A 558 5.59 4.93 24.74
C LYS A 558 5.47 6.30 24.09
N ALA A 559 6.38 6.61 23.17
CA ALA A 559 6.37 7.86 22.42
C ALA A 559 5.07 8.00 21.60
N GLY A 560 4.67 6.97 20.84
CA GLY A 560 3.44 6.98 20.05
C GLY A 560 2.16 7.09 20.89
N LEU A 561 2.08 6.38 22.02
CA LEU A 561 0.94 6.47 22.93
C LEU A 561 0.89 7.85 23.62
N TYR A 562 2.04 8.39 24.03
CA TYR A 562 2.14 9.74 24.59
C TYR A 562 1.70 10.81 23.58
N GLU A 563 2.14 10.72 22.33
CA GLU A 563 1.75 11.63 21.25
C GLU A 563 0.23 11.55 20.99
N GLN A 564 -0.31 10.33 20.84
CA GLN A 564 -1.75 10.12 20.63
C GLN A 564 -2.59 10.65 21.80
N LEU A 565 -2.20 10.39 23.05
CA LEU A 565 -2.91 10.86 24.24
C LEU A 565 -2.75 12.37 24.48
N SER A 566 -1.63 12.97 24.08
CA SER A 566 -1.41 14.42 24.12
C SER A 566 -2.34 15.18 23.17
N GLY A 567 -2.67 14.58 22.02
CA GLY A 567 -3.64 15.11 21.05
C GLY A 567 -5.08 15.20 21.57
N PHE A 568 -5.43 14.52 22.67
CA PHE A 568 -6.78 14.55 23.25
C PHE A 568 -6.88 15.39 24.53
N ASN A 569 -8.06 15.95 24.75
CA ASN A 569 -8.45 16.59 25.99
C ASN A 569 -9.49 15.71 26.73
N PRO A 570 -9.11 14.89 27.72
CA PRO A 570 -10.02 13.95 28.36
C PRO A 570 -11.19 14.64 29.09
N ASP A 571 -11.00 15.85 29.63
CA ASP A 571 -12.11 16.65 30.19
C ASP A 571 -13.18 16.97 29.14
N TYR A 572 -12.77 17.27 27.89
CA TYR A 572 -13.69 17.48 26.77
C TYR A 572 -14.33 16.17 26.30
N ILE A 573 -13.55 15.08 26.19
CA ILE A 573 -14.07 13.74 25.82
C ILE A 573 -15.15 13.28 26.81
N ASN A 574 -14.93 13.47 28.12
CA ASN A 574 -15.93 13.20 29.14
C ASN A 574 -17.19 14.07 28.93
N HIS A 575 -17.03 15.38 28.74
CA HIS A 575 -18.16 16.29 28.55
C HIS A 575 -19.05 15.92 27.35
N ILE A 576 -18.46 15.61 26.18
CA ILE A 576 -19.24 15.18 25.02
C ILE A 576 -19.84 13.78 25.21
N THR A 577 -19.14 12.88 25.91
CA THR A 577 -19.62 11.53 26.23
C THR A 577 -20.82 11.57 27.17
N ASP A 578 -20.75 12.34 28.26
CA ASP A 578 -21.86 12.50 29.20
C ASP A 578 -23.07 13.15 28.52
N ARG A 579 -22.87 14.22 27.74
CA ARG A 579 -23.97 14.87 27.00
C ARG A 579 -24.63 13.93 25.98
N ALA A 580 -23.88 13.01 25.39
CA ALA A 580 -24.38 12.07 24.39
C ALA A 580 -25.01 10.79 24.99
N LEU A 581 -24.48 10.26 26.10
CA LEU A 581 -25.04 9.11 26.81
C LEU A 581 -26.19 9.47 27.76
N LYS A 582 -26.18 10.69 28.29
CA LYS A 582 -27.22 11.26 29.18
C LYS A 582 -27.77 12.54 28.52
N PRO A 583 -28.42 12.45 27.34
CA PRO A 583 -29.04 13.61 26.73
C PRO A 583 -30.05 14.19 27.72
N VAL A 584 -29.92 15.48 28.01
CA VAL A 584 -30.88 16.20 28.84
C VAL A 584 -32.22 16.10 28.12
N LYS A 585 -33.23 15.50 28.75
CA LYS A 585 -34.60 15.58 28.25
C LYS A 585 -34.96 17.06 28.19
N ALA A 586 -35.15 17.58 26.98
CA ALA A 586 -35.95 18.78 26.80
C ALA A 586 -37.32 18.55 27.45
N GLU A 587 -37.89 19.61 28.04
CA GLU A 587 -39.24 19.55 28.56
C GLU A 587 -40.22 19.22 27.42
N SER A 588 -41.32 18.55 27.75
CA SER A 588 -42.16 17.85 26.77
C SER A 588 -43.09 18.78 25.99
N GLU A 589 -42.53 19.69 25.22
CA GLU A 589 -43.21 20.33 24.10
C GLU A 589 -43.14 19.41 22.87
N GLU A 590 -44.27 19.21 22.19
CA GLU A 590 -44.34 18.43 20.95
C GLU A 590 -43.52 19.14 19.86
N SER A 591 -42.53 18.46 19.29
CA SER A 591 -41.62 19.07 18.31
C SER A 591 -42.34 19.34 16.99
N LYS A 592 -42.81 20.58 16.81
CA LYS A 592 -43.57 21.02 15.64
C LYS A 592 -42.67 20.99 14.39
N ILE A 593 -43.04 20.16 13.42
CA ILE A 593 -42.38 20.10 12.10
C ILE A 593 -43.28 20.68 10.99
N GLU A 594 -42.71 21.52 10.15
CA GLU A 594 -43.37 22.17 9.01
C GLU A 594 -42.43 22.15 7.79
N PRO A 595 -42.94 22.12 6.55
CA PRO A 595 -42.09 22.32 5.37
C PRO A 595 -41.40 23.68 5.40
N LEU A 596 -40.22 23.80 4.78
CA LEU A 596 -39.54 25.10 4.64
C LEU A 596 -40.44 26.10 3.89
N PRO A 597 -40.43 27.39 4.26
CA PRO A 597 -41.30 28.40 3.67
C PRO A 597 -40.91 28.71 2.23
N GLU A 598 -41.90 29.06 1.40
CA GLU A 598 -41.74 29.22 -0.05
C GLU A 598 -40.66 30.23 -0.47
N HIS A 599 -40.38 31.24 0.37
CA HIS A 599 -39.31 32.22 0.10
C HIS A 599 -37.90 31.63 0.22
N ALA A 600 -37.72 30.55 0.98
CA ALA A 600 -36.45 29.85 1.17
C ALA A 600 -36.26 28.67 0.20
N THR A 601 -37.33 28.21 -0.46
CA THR A 601 -37.30 27.05 -1.37
C THR A 601 -37.21 27.44 -2.85
N SER A 602 -36.66 26.55 -3.66
CA SER A 602 -36.71 26.57 -5.13
C SER A 602 -36.69 25.13 -5.68
N SER A 603 -37.05 24.92 -6.94
CA SER A 603 -37.02 23.60 -7.58
C SER A 603 -36.64 23.69 -9.05
N VAL A 604 -35.67 22.88 -9.48
CA VAL A 604 -35.29 22.71 -10.90
C VAL A 604 -36.39 21.99 -11.71
N LEU A 605 -37.41 21.45 -11.04
CA LEU A 605 -38.59 20.86 -11.68
C LEU A 605 -39.71 21.89 -11.85
N ASP A 606 -39.92 22.75 -10.84
CA ASP A 606 -41.13 23.59 -10.74
C ASP A 606 -40.87 25.10 -10.95
N SER A 607 -39.61 25.56 -10.95
CA SER A 607 -39.24 26.97 -11.20
C SER A 607 -39.11 27.28 -12.70
N LYS A 608 -39.22 28.57 -13.05
CA LYS A 608 -39.13 29.02 -14.45
C LYS A 608 -37.73 28.83 -15.02
N ALA A 609 -37.66 28.51 -16.33
CA ALA A 609 -36.40 28.47 -17.07
C ALA A 609 -35.63 29.81 -17.01
N GLU A 610 -36.34 30.94 -17.01
CA GLU A 610 -35.79 32.30 -16.88
C GLU A 610 -34.98 32.49 -15.57
N ASP A 611 -35.50 31.99 -14.44
CA ASP A 611 -34.85 32.08 -13.14
C ASP A 611 -33.65 31.11 -13.05
N LEU A 612 -33.81 29.89 -13.60
CA LEU A 612 -32.73 28.89 -13.67
C LEU A 612 -31.55 29.38 -14.54
N GLU A 613 -31.83 30.00 -15.70
CA GLU A 613 -30.80 30.59 -16.56
C GLU A 613 -30.12 31.79 -15.87
N LYS A 614 -30.90 32.67 -15.23
CA LYS A 614 -30.36 33.80 -14.45
C LYS A 614 -29.41 33.33 -13.35
N TRP A 615 -29.77 32.29 -12.59
CA TRP A 615 -28.89 31.72 -11.58
C TRP A 615 -27.65 31.04 -12.20
N TYR A 616 -27.82 30.26 -13.27
CA TYR A 616 -26.69 29.66 -14.01
C TYR A 616 -25.68 30.72 -14.50
N ASN A 617 -26.20 31.83 -15.03
CA ASN A 617 -25.41 32.96 -15.52
C ASN A 617 -24.62 33.62 -14.38
N SER A 618 -25.28 33.92 -13.25
CA SER A 618 -24.64 34.52 -12.08
C SER A 618 -23.64 33.58 -11.39
N GLY A 619 -23.92 32.27 -11.34
CA GLY A 619 -22.98 31.29 -10.81
C GLY A 619 -21.71 31.15 -11.66
N LEU A 620 -21.83 31.15 -12.99
CA LEU A 620 -20.67 31.13 -13.89
C LEU A 620 -19.84 32.41 -13.79
N GLU A 621 -20.47 33.56 -13.52
CA GLU A 621 -19.79 34.82 -13.27
C GLU A 621 -18.95 34.75 -11.99
N LEU A 622 -19.53 34.28 -10.88
CA LEU A 622 -18.81 34.08 -9.61
C LEU A 622 -17.65 33.07 -9.72
N ILE A 623 -17.81 32.03 -10.56
CA ILE A 623 -16.72 31.10 -10.91
C ILE A 623 -15.65 31.84 -11.74
N ALA A 624 -16.02 32.63 -12.75
CA ALA A 624 -15.10 33.42 -13.57
C ALA A 624 -14.36 34.54 -12.81
N GLU A 625 -14.89 34.97 -11.67
CA GLU A 625 -14.21 35.86 -10.71
C GLU A 625 -13.29 35.13 -9.72
N ASN A 626 -13.20 33.79 -9.80
CA ASN A 626 -12.45 32.91 -8.89
C ASN A 626 -12.95 32.94 -7.43
N LYS A 627 -14.22 33.32 -7.19
CA LYS A 627 -14.83 33.43 -5.85
C LYS A 627 -15.41 32.13 -5.32
N VAL A 628 -15.33 31.05 -6.10
CA VAL A 628 -15.96 29.76 -5.83
C VAL A 628 -14.91 28.71 -5.51
N ALA A 629 -15.10 27.98 -4.42
CA ALA A 629 -14.36 26.77 -4.08
C ALA A 629 -15.30 25.58 -3.84
N VAL A 630 -14.73 24.37 -3.84
CA VAL A 630 -15.45 23.14 -3.49
C VAL A 630 -14.77 22.35 -2.38
N VAL A 631 -15.59 21.79 -1.48
CA VAL A 631 -15.17 21.00 -0.33
C VAL A 631 -15.70 19.57 -0.48
N LEU A 632 -14.80 18.60 -0.63
CA LEU A 632 -15.17 17.20 -0.84
C LEU A 632 -15.02 16.40 0.45
N MET A 633 -16.13 15.85 0.95
CA MET A 633 -16.15 14.92 2.07
C MET A 633 -15.80 13.50 1.59
N ALA A 634 -14.52 13.12 1.71
CA ALA A 634 -13.96 11.84 1.23
C ALA A 634 -13.31 10.97 2.33
N GLY A 635 -13.47 11.30 3.62
CA GLY A 635 -12.90 10.54 4.76
C GLY A 635 -13.42 9.10 4.93
N GLY A 636 -14.35 8.64 4.10
CA GLY A 636 -14.90 7.28 4.12
C GLY A 636 -14.14 6.29 3.23
N GLN A 637 -13.73 5.15 3.81
CA GLN A 637 -13.19 4.01 3.08
C GLN A 637 -14.27 3.27 2.28
N GLY A 638 -13.88 2.60 1.19
CA GLY A 638 -14.75 1.78 0.34
C GLY A 638 -15.17 0.43 0.93
N THR A 639 -15.11 0.22 2.25
CA THR A 639 -15.23 -1.11 2.89
C THR A 639 -16.58 -1.79 2.68
N ARG A 640 -17.69 -1.03 2.62
CA ARG A 640 -19.01 -1.56 2.25
C ARG A 640 -19.11 -2.00 0.78
N LEU A 641 -18.19 -1.54 -0.07
CA LEU A 641 -18.09 -1.87 -1.49
C LEU A 641 -17.12 -3.04 -1.75
N GLY A 642 -16.57 -3.66 -0.69
CA GLY A 642 -15.51 -4.67 -0.78
C GLY A 642 -14.10 -4.13 -1.00
N SER A 643 -13.90 -2.79 -1.02
CA SER A 643 -12.61 -2.17 -1.31
C SER A 643 -11.90 -1.65 -0.06
N SER A 644 -10.57 -1.80 -0.02
CA SER A 644 -9.69 -1.19 0.98
C SER A 644 -9.28 0.26 0.64
N ALA A 645 -9.56 0.73 -0.58
CA ALA A 645 -9.22 2.06 -1.05
C ALA A 645 -10.17 3.15 -0.48
N PRO A 646 -9.78 4.45 -0.53
CA PRO A 646 -10.73 5.56 -0.38
C PRO A 646 -11.84 5.46 -1.40
N LYS A 647 -13.08 5.80 -1.02
CA LYS A 647 -14.24 5.57 -1.90
C LYS A 647 -14.15 6.31 -3.25
N GLY A 648 -13.50 7.47 -3.30
CA GLY A 648 -13.32 8.22 -4.54
C GLY A 648 -12.48 7.53 -5.62
N CYS A 649 -11.65 6.54 -5.24
CA CYS A 649 -10.82 5.76 -6.17
C CYS A 649 -11.57 4.64 -6.91
N PHE A 650 -12.87 4.44 -6.63
CA PHE A 650 -13.62 3.26 -7.08
C PHE A 650 -14.07 3.36 -8.55
N ASP A 651 -13.79 2.34 -9.39
CA ASP A 651 -14.43 2.14 -10.70
C ASP A 651 -15.80 1.49 -10.52
N ILE A 652 -16.86 2.22 -10.84
CA ILE A 652 -18.23 1.69 -10.84
C ILE A 652 -18.52 0.76 -12.04
N GLY A 653 -17.61 0.67 -13.01
CA GLY A 653 -17.71 -0.20 -14.18
C GLY A 653 -18.10 0.52 -15.46
N LEU A 654 -17.92 1.83 -15.53
CA LEU A 654 -18.16 2.65 -16.74
C LEU A 654 -17.27 2.20 -17.92
N PRO A 655 -17.68 2.47 -19.18
CA PRO A 655 -16.84 2.26 -20.36
C PRO A 655 -15.43 2.87 -20.23
N SER A 656 -15.32 4.11 -19.74
CA SER A 656 -14.07 4.86 -19.58
C SER A 656 -13.14 4.38 -18.47
N LYS A 657 -13.65 3.56 -17.53
CA LYS A 657 -12.97 3.19 -16.27
C LYS A 657 -12.63 4.33 -15.32
N LYS A 658 -13.21 5.51 -15.51
CA LYS A 658 -12.98 6.68 -14.66
C LYS A 658 -13.46 6.47 -13.21
N SER A 659 -12.58 6.77 -12.27
CA SER A 659 -12.89 6.82 -10.85
C SER A 659 -13.81 8.00 -10.50
N LEU A 660 -14.49 7.95 -9.35
CA LEU A 660 -15.33 9.06 -8.89
C LEU A 660 -14.54 10.35 -8.70
N PHE A 661 -13.29 10.28 -8.21
CA PHE A 661 -12.39 11.43 -8.15
C PHE A 661 -12.11 11.99 -9.55
N GLN A 662 -11.86 11.16 -10.56
CA GLN A 662 -11.62 11.65 -11.91
C GLN A 662 -12.87 12.33 -12.51
N LEU A 663 -14.04 11.72 -12.38
CA LEU A 663 -15.30 12.33 -12.83
C LEU A 663 -15.57 13.68 -12.15
N GLN A 664 -15.25 13.80 -10.85
CA GLN A 664 -15.41 15.04 -10.09
C GLN A 664 -14.37 16.10 -10.50
N GLY A 665 -13.11 15.71 -10.73
CA GLY A 665 -12.04 16.58 -11.21
C GLY A 665 -12.28 17.09 -12.64
N GLU A 666 -12.76 16.24 -13.54
CA GLU A 666 -13.14 16.63 -14.90
C GLU A 666 -14.36 17.57 -14.92
N ARG A 667 -15.33 17.40 -14.01
CA ARG A 667 -16.44 18.37 -13.82
C ARG A 667 -15.94 19.74 -13.36
N ILE A 668 -14.99 19.79 -12.42
CA ILE A 668 -14.31 21.05 -12.02
C ILE A 668 -13.62 21.67 -13.25
N LYS A 669 -12.83 20.89 -13.97
CA LYS A 669 -12.10 21.35 -15.15
C LYS A 669 -13.03 21.91 -16.24
N LYS A 670 -14.18 21.28 -16.45
CA LYS A 670 -15.19 21.75 -17.41
C LYS A 670 -15.84 23.06 -16.99
N VAL A 671 -16.23 23.22 -15.71
CA VAL A 671 -16.87 24.47 -15.28
C VAL A 671 -15.89 25.66 -15.27
N GLU A 672 -14.60 25.44 -14.98
CA GLU A 672 -13.53 26.43 -15.22
C GLU A 672 -13.52 26.88 -16.69
N LEU A 673 -13.55 25.93 -17.64
CA LEU A 673 -13.53 26.21 -19.08
C LEU A 673 -14.80 26.91 -19.58
N LEU A 674 -15.97 26.53 -19.07
CA LEU A 674 -17.25 27.18 -19.39
C LEU A 674 -17.28 28.64 -18.91
N ALA A 675 -16.86 28.88 -17.66
CA ALA A 675 -16.77 30.22 -17.08
C ALA A 675 -15.75 31.09 -17.82
N ALA A 676 -14.56 30.54 -18.11
CA ALA A 676 -13.50 31.20 -18.87
C ALA A 676 -13.96 31.63 -20.27
N LYS A 677 -14.57 30.69 -21.02
CA LYS A 677 -15.11 30.93 -22.37
C LYS A 677 -16.24 31.96 -22.39
N LYS A 678 -17.11 31.96 -21.37
CA LYS A 678 -18.28 32.84 -21.29
C LYS A 678 -17.94 34.28 -20.89
N HIS A 679 -16.99 34.46 -19.96
CA HIS A 679 -16.62 35.77 -19.41
C HIS A 679 -15.26 36.30 -19.91
N GLY A 680 -14.67 35.65 -20.93
CA GLY A 680 -13.44 36.11 -21.58
C GLY A 680 -12.20 36.12 -20.68
N LYS A 681 -12.10 35.18 -19.73
CA LYS A 681 -11.00 35.10 -18.75
C LYS A 681 -9.91 34.14 -19.24
N GLU A 682 -8.65 34.57 -19.18
CA GLU A 682 -7.48 33.73 -19.54
C GLU A 682 -7.22 32.61 -18.53
N SER A 683 -7.53 32.84 -17.24
CA SER A 683 -7.38 31.85 -16.18
C SER A 683 -8.56 31.94 -15.21
N VAL A 684 -9.27 30.82 -15.10
CA VAL A 684 -10.28 30.55 -14.06
C VAL A 684 -9.78 29.41 -13.18
N THR A 685 -10.16 29.39 -11.91
CA THR A 685 -9.74 28.40 -10.93
C THR A 685 -10.83 28.20 -9.88
N VAL A 686 -11.21 26.93 -9.67
CA VAL A 686 -12.06 26.52 -8.55
C VAL A 686 -11.23 25.64 -7.61
N PRO A 687 -10.78 26.15 -6.44
CA PRO A 687 -9.98 25.35 -5.51
C PRO A 687 -10.75 24.15 -4.96
N TRP A 688 -10.10 22.99 -4.93
CA TRP A 688 -10.68 21.72 -4.47
C TRP A 688 -10.07 21.30 -3.15
N TYR A 689 -10.83 21.49 -2.07
CA TYR A 689 -10.45 21.11 -0.71
C TYR A 689 -10.95 19.69 -0.43
N VAL A 690 -10.05 18.70 -0.44
CA VAL A 690 -10.42 17.28 -0.29
C VAL A 690 -10.22 16.84 1.15
N MET A 691 -11.31 16.66 1.89
CA MET A 691 -11.30 16.19 3.28
C MET A 691 -11.13 14.68 3.32
N THR A 692 -10.02 14.22 3.89
CA THR A 692 -9.71 12.81 4.13
C THR A 692 -9.75 12.50 5.64
N SER A 693 -9.58 11.23 5.98
CA SER A 693 -9.30 10.73 7.33
C SER A 693 -7.95 10.03 7.32
N GLY A 694 -7.27 9.86 8.46
CA GLY A 694 -5.95 9.18 8.51
C GLY A 694 -5.84 7.89 7.65
N PRO A 695 -6.79 6.94 7.75
CA PRO A 695 -6.78 5.72 6.91
C PRO A 695 -7.04 5.93 5.41
N THR A 696 -7.49 7.11 4.98
CA THR A 696 -7.71 7.46 3.56
C THR A 696 -6.72 8.49 3.04
N ARG A 697 -6.00 9.21 3.90
CA ARG A 697 -5.03 10.28 3.56
C ARG A 697 -4.01 9.87 2.51
N GLY A 698 -3.11 8.96 2.89
CA GLY A 698 -1.99 8.53 2.06
C GLY A 698 -2.42 7.96 0.71
N PRO A 699 -3.37 7.01 0.68
CA PRO A 699 -3.91 6.48 -0.58
C PRO A 699 -4.58 7.55 -1.46
N THR A 700 -5.29 8.52 -0.88
CA THR A 700 -5.91 9.61 -1.67
C THR A 700 -4.83 10.52 -2.26
N ALA A 701 -3.85 10.95 -1.47
CA ALA A 701 -2.77 11.80 -1.95
C ALA A 701 -1.97 11.13 -3.08
N LYS A 702 -1.58 9.86 -2.87
CA LYS A 702 -0.90 9.04 -3.88
C LYS A 702 -1.73 8.93 -5.17
N PHE A 703 -3.02 8.60 -5.07
CA PHE A 703 -3.89 8.43 -6.23
C PHE A 703 -4.05 9.73 -7.06
N PHE A 704 -4.11 10.89 -6.40
CA PHE A 704 -4.14 12.18 -7.09
C PHE A 704 -2.80 12.51 -7.79
N GLU A 705 -1.67 12.11 -7.21
CA GLU A 705 -0.35 12.30 -7.84
C GLU A 705 -0.13 11.37 -9.03
N GLU A 706 -0.49 10.08 -8.91
CA GLU A 706 -0.42 9.09 -9.99
C GLU A 706 -1.28 9.49 -11.21
N ASN A 707 -2.43 10.13 -10.97
CA ASN A 707 -3.34 10.60 -12.02
C ASN A 707 -3.13 12.08 -12.42
N ASN A 708 -1.96 12.67 -12.09
CA ASN A 708 -1.60 14.07 -12.41
C ASN A 708 -2.73 15.09 -12.11
N TYR A 709 -3.35 14.95 -10.94
CA TYR A 709 -4.45 15.79 -10.45
C TYR A 709 -5.64 15.93 -11.42
N PHE A 710 -5.85 14.94 -12.31
CA PHE A 710 -6.92 14.91 -13.31
C PHE A 710 -6.95 16.16 -14.23
N GLY A 711 -5.77 16.74 -14.50
CA GLY A 711 -5.63 17.95 -15.33
C GLY A 711 -5.87 19.28 -14.57
N LEU A 712 -6.10 19.23 -13.26
CA LEU A 712 -6.08 20.40 -12.38
C LEU A 712 -4.65 20.73 -11.93
N LYS A 713 -4.39 21.97 -11.52
CA LYS A 713 -3.08 22.37 -10.99
C LYS A 713 -2.92 21.86 -9.55
N LYS A 714 -1.84 21.15 -9.22
CA LYS A 714 -1.53 20.64 -7.87
C LYS A 714 -1.76 21.67 -6.76
N GLN A 715 -1.31 22.92 -6.95
CA GLN A 715 -1.48 24.03 -6.00
C GLN A 715 -2.92 24.48 -5.71
N ASN A 716 -3.89 23.97 -6.48
CA ASN A 716 -5.32 24.25 -6.33
C ASN A 716 -6.12 23.04 -5.80
N VAL A 717 -5.45 21.90 -5.54
CA VAL A 717 -6.05 20.70 -4.93
C VAL A 717 -5.44 20.51 -3.55
N VAL A 718 -6.15 20.94 -2.53
CA VAL A 718 -5.68 20.99 -1.14
C VAL A 718 -6.32 19.83 -0.37
N ILE A 719 -5.60 18.72 -0.27
CA ILE A 719 -6.04 17.58 0.54
C ILE A 719 -5.76 17.89 2.01
N PHE A 720 -6.78 17.81 2.87
CA PHE A 720 -6.70 18.00 4.33
C PHE A 720 -7.30 16.80 5.08
N GLU A 721 -7.19 16.79 6.40
CA GLU A 721 -7.72 15.69 7.25
C GLU A 721 -8.74 16.20 8.25
N GLN A 722 -9.75 15.37 8.52
CA GLN A 722 -10.67 15.55 9.63
C GLN A 722 -10.13 14.99 10.95
N GLY A 723 -10.74 15.39 12.06
CA GLY A 723 -10.38 14.89 13.38
C GLY A 723 -10.75 13.43 13.58
N VAL A 724 -10.31 12.91 14.73
CA VAL A 724 -10.77 11.62 15.26
C VAL A 724 -11.15 11.79 16.72
N LEU A 725 -12.17 11.05 17.15
CA LEU A 725 -12.53 10.90 18.55
C LEU A 725 -12.16 9.49 19.04
N PRO A 726 -11.76 9.34 20.31
CA PRO A 726 -11.65 8.03 20.93
C PRO A 726 -12.98 7.28 20.90
N CYS A 727 -12.91 5.97 20.68
CA CYS A 727 -14.02 5.07 20.92
C CYS A 727 -14.21 4.91 22.44
N ILE A 728 -15.45 4.99 22.90
CA ILE A 728 -15.76 5.02 24.33
C ILE A 728 -16.59 3.77 24.70
N SER A 729 -16.38 3.20 25.87
CA SER A 729 -17.18 2.09 26.39
C SER A 729 -18.61 2.54 26.77
N ASN A 730 -19.51 1.60 27.05
CA ASN A 730 -20.87 1.96 27.52
C ASN A 730 -20.85 2.70 28.88
N GLU A 731 -19.76 2.58 29.64
CA GLU A 731 -19.51 3.15 30.96
C GLU A 731 -18.77 4.51 30.90
N GLY A 732 -18.47 5.01 29.70
CA GLY A 732 -17.79 6.30 29.50
C GLY A 732 -16.25 6.25 29.51
N LYS A 733 -15.63 5.06 29.54
CA LYS A 733 -14.17 4.92 29.53
C LYS A 733 -13.60 4.88 28.11
N ILE A 734 -12.47 5.56 27.88
CA ILE A 734 -11.72 5.50 26.62
C ILE A 734 -11.22 4.07 26.38
N LEU A 735 -11.49 3.51 25.20
CA LEU A 735 -11.08 2.17 24.79
C LEU A 735 -9.68 2.16 24.15
N LEU A 736 -8.87 1.16 24.52
CA LEU A 736 -7.59 0.86 23.89
C LEU A 736 -7.77 -0.17 22.77
N GLU A 737 -7.20 0.07 21.58
CA GLU A 737 -7.13 -0.89 20.46
C GLU A 737 -6.00 -1.91 20.69
N SER A 738 -4.87 -1.44 21.20
CA SER A 738 -3.73 -2.23 21.66
C SER A 738 -3.23 -1.66 22.99
N LYS A 739 -2.30 -2.36 23.66
CA LYS A 739 -1.63 -1.87 24.88
C LYS A 739 -0.95 -0.50 24.72
N SER A 740 -0.65 -0.13 23.47
CA SER A 740 0.10 1.05 23.04
C SER A 740 -0.70 2.01 22.15
N LYS A 741 -2.02 1.83 22.01
CA LYS A 741 -2.84 2.60 21.07
C LYS A 741 -4.30 2.74 21.51
N VAL A 742 -4.82 3.97 21.52
CA VAL A 742 -6.24 4.28 21.71
C VAL A 742 -7.03 3.87 20.46
N ALA A 743 -8.18 3.21 20.65
CA ALA A 743 -9.13 2.92 19.58
C ALA A 743 -9.84 4.22 19.18
N VAL A 744 -9.76 4.60 17.91
CA VAL A 744 -10.26 5.89 17.39
C VAL A 744 -11.21 5.72 16.21
N ALA A 745 -12.03 6.74 15.97
CA ALA A 745 -12.90 6.83 14.79
C ALA A 745 -12.94 8.28 14.26
N PRO A 746 -13.20 8.49 12.95
CA PRO A 746 -13.53 9.82 12.43
C PRO A 746 -14.72 10.42 13.19
N ASP A 747 -14.67 11.73 13.42
CA ASP A 747 -15.61 12.54 14.21
C ASP A 747 -16.94 12.85 13.50
N GLY A 748 -17.42 11.94 12.64
CA GLY A 748 -18.58 12.13 11.78
C GLY A 748 -18.27 12.98 10.53
N ASN A 749 -19.29 13.49 9.82
CA ASN A 749 -19.06 14.45 8.71
C ASN A 749 -19.16 15.92 9.16
N GLY A 750 -19.72 16.20 10.34
CA GLY A 750 -19.70 17.53 10.99
C GLY A 750 -18.32 17.94 11.51
N GLY A 751 -17.42 16.98 11.76
CA GLY A 751 -16.01 17.24 12.06
C GLY A 751 -15.28 18.06 10.97
N LEU A 752 -15.85 18.11 9.76
CA LEU A 752 -15.49 19.03 8.69
C LEU A 752 -15.23 20.46 9.19
N TYR A 753 -16.09 21.01 10.04
CA TYR A 753 -15.96 22.39 10.48
C TYR A 753 -14.68 22.61 11.29
N GLN A 754 -14.42 21.75 12.27
CA GLN A 754 -13.22 21.86 13.08
C GLN A 754 -11.95 21.60 12.26
N ALA A 755 -12.03 20.71 11.27
CA ALA A 755 -10.98 20.39 10.32
C ALA A 755 -10.62 21.54 9.36
N LEU A 756 -11.62 22.23 8.80
CA LEU A 756 -11.43 23.40 7.92
C LEU A 756 -10.65 24.53 8.59
N ILE A 757 -10.81 24.70 9.91
CA ILE A 757 -10.04 25.65 10.72
C ILE A 757 -8.64 25.10 11.05
N GLN A 758 -8.55 23.87 11.58
CA GLN A 758 -7.27 23.30 12.04
C GLN A 758 -6.25 23.08 10.91
N SER A 759 -6.71 22.72 9.72
CA SER A 759 -5.88 22.59 8.52
C SER A 759 -5.55 23.91 7.84
N GLY A 760 -6.06 25.04 8.34
CA GLY A 760 -5.87 26.37 7.75
C GLY A 760 -6.64 26.61 6.45
N VAL A 761 -7.54 25.70 6.04
CA VAL A 761 -8.29 25.80 4.78
C VAL A 761 -9.15 27.06 4.69
N VAL A 762 -9.84 27.47 5.76
CA VAL A 762 -10.56 28.76 5.75
C VAL A 762 -9.60 29.94 5.55
N GLY A 763 -8.39 29.87 6.12
CA GLY A 763 -7.34 30.86 5.91
C GLY A 763 -6.77 30.87 4.48
N ASP A 764 -6.79 29.74 3.77
CA ASP A 764 -6.44 29.66 2.35
C ASP A 764 -7.58 30.19 1.46
N MET A 765 -8.84 29.87 1.78
CA MET A 765 -10.03 30.45 1.13
C MET A 765 -10.02 31.98 1.21
N GLY A 766 -9.76 32.55 2.39
CA GLY A 766 -9.66 34.00 2.59
C GLY A 766 -8.52 34.64 1.79
N LYS A 767 -7.33 34.01 1.74
CA LYS A 767 -6.21 34.46 0.91
C LYS A 767 -6.51 34.45 -0.59
N ARG A 768 -7.37 33.53 -1.04
CA ARG A 768 -7.77 33.38 -2.45
C ARG A 768 -8.95 34.26 -2.85
N GLY A 769 -9.62 34.92 -1.89
CA GLY A 769 -10.82 35.72 -2.17
C GLY A 769 -12.08 34.88 -2.43
N ILE A 770 -12.15 33.68 -1.84
CA ILE A 770 -13.35 32.83 -1.94
C ILE A 770 -14.49 33.44 -1.13
N GLU A 771 -15.65 33.63 -1.77
CA GLU A 771 -16.89 34.08 -1.12
C GLU A 771 -17.91 32.94 -0.99
N HIS A 772 -17.83 31.92 -1.86
CA HIS A 772 -18.84 30.87 -2.04
C HIS A 772 -18.19 29.48 -2.01
N ILE A 773 -18.73 28.57 -1.18
CA ILE A 773 -18.18 27.23 -1.01
C ILE A 773 -19.28 26.19 -1.21
N HIS A 774 -19.12 25.29 -2.17
CA HIS A 774 -20.01 24.14 -2.37
C HIS A 774 -19.37 22.86 -1.80
N ALA A 775 -19.97 22.29 -0.75
CA ALA A 775 -19.55 21.04 -0.13
C ALA A 775 -20.44 19.84 -0.51
N TYR A 776 -19.84 18.66 -0.72
CA TYR A 776 -20.58 17.45 -1.10
C TYR A 776 -19.86 16.15 -0.68
N CYS A 777 -20.63 15.05 -0.59
CA CYS A 777 -20.09 13.71 -0.33
C CYS A 777 -19.54 13.03 -1.60
N VAL A 778 -18.40 12.33 -1.44
CA VAL A 778 -17.69 11.66 -2.55
C VAL A 778 -18.47 10.54 -3.24
N ASP A 779 -19.48 9.95 -2.60
CA ASP A 779 -20.24 8.83 -3.15
C ASP A 779 -21.30 9.21 -4.19
N ASN A 780 -21.66 10.49 -4.36
CA ASN A 780 -22.63 10.86 -5.38
C ASN A 780 -21.98 10.90 -6.77
N CYS A 781 -22.22 9.88 -7.58
CA CYS A 781 -21.66 9.72 -8.93
C CYS A 781 -22.21 10.76 -9.92
N LEU A 782 -23.44 11.26 -9.71
CA LEU A 782 -24.07 12.31 -10.53
C LEU A 782 -23.78 13.75 -10.06
N VAL A 783 -22.97 13.96 -9.01
CA VAL A 783 -22.81 15.30 -8.41
C VAL A 783 -22.30 16.36 -9.41
N LYS A 784 -23.10 17.42 -9.60
CA LYS A 784 -22.70 18.64 -10.33
C LYS A 784 -21.73 19.48 -9.49
N VAL A 785 -20.45 19.11 -9.50
CA VAL A 785 -19.38 19.79 -8.75
C VAL A 785 -19.30 21.27 -9.16
N ALA A 786 -19.30 22.18 -8.18
CA ALA A 786 -19.38 23.63 -8.40
C ALA A 786 -20.57 24.09 -9.28
N ASP A 787 -21.76 23.49 -9.12
CA ASP A 787 -22.96 23.85 -9.89
C ASP A 787 -23.28 25.37 -9.90
N PRO A 788 -23.24 26.02 -11.08
CA PRO A 788 -23.58 27.42 -11.21
C PRO A 788 -25.03 27.74 -10.82
N VAL A 789 -26.01 26.85 -11.05
CA VAL A 789 -27.42 27.13 -10.74
C VAL A 789 -27.60 27.30 -9.23
N PHE A 790 -27.10 26.35 -8.44
CA PHE A 790 -27.18 26.37 -6.99
C PHE A 790 -26.34 27.48 -6.35
N ILE A 791 -25.15 27.77 -6.89
CA ILE A 791 -24.31 28.89 -6.41
C ILE A 791 -25.01 30.22 -6.68
N GLY A 792 -25.48 30.47 -7.91
CA GLY A 792 -26.18 31.70 -8.28
C GLY A 792 -27.50 31.88 -7.54
N PHE A 793 -28.24 30.81 -7.29
CA PHE A 793 -29.43 30.82 -6.43
C PHE A 793 -29.07 31.28 -5.01
N SER A 794 -28.10 30.62 -4.38
CA SER A 794 -27.70 30.89 -3.00
C SER A 794 -27.14 32.30 -2.82
N ALA A 795 -26.29 32.74 -3.75
CA ALA A 795 -25.79 34.12 -3.79
C ALA A 795 -26.93 35.14 -3.97
N SER A 796 -27.87 34.90 -4.90
CA SER A 796 -29.02 35.80 -5.12
C SER A 796 -29.96 35.94 -3.92
N LYS A 797 -29.96 34.94 -3.02
CA LYS A 797 -30.71 34.96 -1.75
C LYS A 797 -29.92 35.55 -0.58
N SER A 798 -28.62 35.81 -0.73
CA SER A 798 -27.71 36.31 0.33
C SER A 798 -27.71 35.46 1.62
N VAL A 799 -27.93 34.15 1.47
CA VAL A 799 -27.96 33.17 2.55
C VAL A 799 -26.55 32.72 2.96
N ASP A 800 -26.45 32.25 4.20
CA ASP A 800 -25.19 31.78 4.77
C ASP A 800 -25.02 30.26 4.65
N ILE A 801 -26.14 29.52 4.57
CA ILE A 801 -26.19 28.13 4.08
C ILE A 801 -27.28 28.02 3.01
N ALA A 802 -27.04 27.18 2.00
CA ALA A 802 -28.12 26.55 1.25
C ALA A 802 -27.87 25.05 1.12
N THR A 803 -28.89 24.29 0.73
CA THR A 803 -28.79 22.83 0.55
C THR A 803 -29.55 22.36 -0.68
N LYS A 804 -29.01 21.37 -1.39
CA LYS A 804 -29.77 20.61 -2.36
C LYS A 804 -30.56 19.50 -1.68
N VAL A 805 -31.68 19.15 -2.29
CA VAL A 805 -32.50 17.98 -1.97
C VAL A 805 -32.99 17.33 -3.26
N VAL A 806 -33.36 16.07 -3.21
CA VAL A 806 -34.18 15.45 -4.27
C VAL A 806 -35.60 15.22 -3.78
N ARG A 807 -36.53 15.07 -4.71
CA ARG A 807 -37.90 14.66 -4.40
C ARG A 807 -37.88 13.25 -3.77
N LYS A 808 -38.48 13.11 -2.58
CA LYS A 808 -38.69 11.81 -1.90
C LYS A 808 -39.57 10.92 -2.79
N ARG A 809 -39.09 9.71 -3.11
CA ARG A 809 -39.75 8.73 -4.01
C ARG A 809 -41.10 8.26 -3.46
N ASN A 810 -41.17 7.99 -2.15
CA ASN A 810 -42.38 7.58 -1.44
C ASN A 810 -42.21 7.77 0.08
N ALA A 811 -43.31 7.65 0.84
CA ALA A 811 -43.33 7.89 2.28
C ALA A 811 -42.29 7.06 3.06
N LYS A 812 -42.02 5.83 2.62
CA LYS A 812 -41.15 4.83 3.28
C LYS A 812 -39.68 4.90 2.86
N GLU A 813 -39.28 5.86 2.02
CA GLU A 813 -37.87 6.07 1.70
C GLU A 813 -37.10 6.54 2.94
N SER A 814 -36.06 5.79 3.33
CA SER A 814 -35.25 5.99 4.54
C SER A 814 -34.20 7.10 4.36
N VAL A 815 -34.67 8.33 4.18
CA VAL A 815 -33.85 9.54 3.98
C VAL A 815 -34.20 10.61 5.00
N GLY A 816 -33.18 11.28 5.54
CA GLY A 816 -33.36 12.47 6.36
C GLY A 816 -34.02 13.60 5.54
N LEU A 817 -34.93 14.33 6.17
CA LEU A 817 -35.79 15.33 5.52
C LEU A 817 -35.43 16.73 6.00
N ILE A 818 -35.18 17.63 5.05
CA ILE A 818 -34.84 19.03 5.35
C ILE A 818 -36.14 19.82 5.49
N LEU A 819 -36.37 20.37 6.68
CA LEU A 819 -37.64 20.95 7.07
C LEU A 819 -37.46 22.06 8.12
N GLN A 820 -38.56 22.64 8.60
CA GLN A 820 -38.58 23.57 9.72
C GLN A 820 -38.98 22.84 11.00
N LYS A 821 -38.05 22.64 11.95
CA LYS A 821 -38.30 22.06 13.29
C LYS A 821 -38.31 23.20 14.32
N ASN A 822 -39.37 23.31 15.11
CA ASN A 822 -39.53 24.34 16.15
C ASN A 822 -39.19 25.77 15.67
N GLY A 823 -39.65 26.14 14.47
CA GLY A 823 -39.43 27.45 13.87
C GLY A 823 -38.12 27.62 13.08
N LYS A 824 -37.19 26.67 13.12
CA LYS A 824 -35.84 26.77 12.53
C LYS A 824 -35.57 25.74 11.42
N PRO A 825 -34.67 26.05 10.45
CA PRO A 825 -34.25 25.06 9.45
C PRO A 825 -33.44 23.95 10.12
N ASP A 826 -33.78 22.70 9.82
CA ASP A 826 -33.22 21.51 10.46
C ASP A 826 -33.29 20.28 9.53
N VAL A 827 -32.69 19.16 9.93
CA VAL A 827 -32.85 17.84 9.29
C VAL A 827 -33.43 16.86 10.29
N VAL A 828 -34.57 16.27 9.95
CA VAL A 828 -35.19 15.19 10.75
C VAL A 828 -34.90 13.86 10.08
N GLU A 829 -34.25 12.96 10.80
CA GLU A 829 -33.97 11.61 10.30
C GLU A 829 -35.25 10.79 10.15
N TYR A 830 -35.23 9.83 9.23
CA TYR A 830 -36.40 8.99 8.90
C TYR A 830 -36.92 8.14 10.07
N SER A 831 -36.13 8.01 11.15
CA SER A 831 -36.52 7.35 12.41
C SER A 831 -37.17 8.29 13.44
N GLU A 832 -37.17 9.60 13.21
CA GLU A 832 -37.79 10.63 14.07
C GLU A 832 -39.12 11.15 13.52
N ILE A 833 -39.42 10.97 12.23
CA ILE A 833 -40.71 11.35 11.63
C ILE A 833 -41.75 10.23 11.83
N ASP A 834 -42.96 10.57 12.26
CA ASP A 834 -44.05 9.61 12.39
C ASP A 834 -44.69 9.24 11.04
N THR A 835 -45.47 8.15 11.01
CA THR A 835 -46.11 7.64 9.79
C THR A 835 -47.11 8.63 9.19
N ALA A 836 -47.83 9.41 9.99
CA ALA A 836 -48.86 10.32 9.51
C ALA A 836 -48.23 11.52 8.78
N ASP A 837 -47.16 12.11 9.34
CA ASP A 837 -46.42 13.17 8.65
C ASP A 837 -45.55 12.63 7.50
N ALA A 838 -45.04 11.40 7.58
CA ALA A 838 -44.34 10.76 6.46
C ALA A 838 -45.25 10.45 5.25
N GLU A 839 -46.53 10.14 5.48
CA GLU A 839 -47.54 9.89 4.43
C GLU A 839 -48.33 11.15 4.02
N ALA A 840 -48.24 12.25 4.77
CA ALA A 840 -48.97 13.49 4.54
C ALA A 840 -48.73 14.07 3.13
N LYS A 841 -49.80 14.59 2.51
CA LYS A 841 -49.79 15.18 1.17
C LYS A 841 -49.66 16.70 1.17
N ASP A 842 -49.06 17.24 0.11
CA ASP A 842 -48.93 18.69 -0.09
C ASP A 842 -50.30 19.31 -0.40
N SER A 843 -50.63 20.41 0.27
CA SER A 843 -51.94 21.08 0.16
C SER A 843 -52.19 21.75 -1.19
N LYS A 844 -51.14 22.04 -1.96
CA LYS A 844 -51.22 22.56 -3.34
C LYS A 844 -51.19 21.45 -4.39
N ASN A 845 -50.60 20.30 -4.09
CA ASN A 845 -50.54 19.14 -5.00
C ASN A 845 -50.60 17.81 -4.25
N GLN A 846 -51.76 17.14 -4.28
CA GLN A 846 -52.03 15.90 -3.57
C GLN A 846 -51.22 14.69 -4.06
N ASP A 847 -50.61 14.74 -5.25
CA ASP A 847 -49.69 13.68 -5.70
C ASP A 847 -48.39 13.71 -4.90
N LEU A 848 -47.94 14.91 -4.50
CA LEU A 848 -46.69 15.13 -3.76
C LEU A 848 -46.84 14.94 -2.24
N LEU A 849 -45.78 14.46 -1.61
CA LEU A 849 -45.67 14.43 -0.14
C LEU A 849 -45.40 15.84 0.42
N LYS A 850 -46.01 16.15 1.56
CA LYS A 850 -45.79 17.37 2.38
C LYS A 850 -44.30 17.52 2.70
N PHE A 851 -43.69 16.47 3.26
CA PHE A 851 -42.25 16.41 3.51
C PHE A 851 -41.55 15.56 2.44
N ARG A 852 -41.15 16.22 1.34
CA ARG A 852 -40.49 15.61 0.18
C ARG A 852 -39.03 15.98 -0.03
N ALA A 853 -38.49 16.87 0.79
CA ALA A 853 -37.14 17.44 0.65
C ALA A 853 -36.06 16.49 1.19
N ALA A 854 -35.75 15.42 0.45
CA ALA A 854 -34.80 14.40 0.86
C ALA A 854 -33.35 14.91 0.80
N ASN A 855 -32.65 14.89 1.93
CA ASN A 855 -31.28 15.35 2.06
C ASN A 855 -30.31 14.48 1.24
N ILE A 856 -29.52 15.12 0.37
CA ILE A 856 -28.48 14.45 -0.44
C ILE A 856 -27.04 14.80 -0.01
N VAL A 857 -26.88 15.47 1.14
CA VAL A 857 -25.61 15.92 1.72
C VAL A 857 -24.76 16.72 0.71
N ASN A 858 -25.41 17.72 0.13
CA ASN A 858 -24.87 18.66 -0.83
C ASN A 858 -25.30 20.08 -0.43
N HIS A 859 -24.33 20.91 -0.07
CA HIS A 859 -24.56 22.16 0.64
C HIS A 859 -23.72 23.30 0.07
N TYR A 860 -24.25 24.52 0.13
CA TYR A 860 -23.54 25.76 -0.11
C TYR A 860 -23.30 26.44 1.24
N TYR A 861 -22.14 27.10 1.39
CA TYR A 861 -21.80 27.96 2.51
C TYR A 861 -21.29 29.32 1.99
N SER A 862 -21.64 30.40 2.70
CA SER A 862 -20.88 31.65 2.57
C SER A 862 -19.52 31.51 3.25
N TYR A 863 -18.49 32.20 2.74
CA TYR A 863 -17.19 32.26 3.41
C TYR A 863 -17.32 32.78 4.86
N LYS A 864 -18.16 33.79 5.07
CA LYS A 864 -18.42 34.40 6.39
C LYS A 864 -18.97 33.39 7.40
N PHE A 865 -19.81 32.46 6.95
CA PHE A 865 -20.30 31.38 7.80
C PHE A 865 -19.16 30.43 8.22
N LEU A 866 -18.29 30.04 7.28
CA LEU A 866 -17.12 29.20 7.60
C LEU A 866 -16.08 29.93 8.46
N GLU A 867 -15.92 31.25 8.32
CA GLU A 867 -15.08 32.08 9.18
C GLU A 867 -15.57 32.08 10.64
N SER A 868 -16.90 32.06 10.86
CA SER A 868 -17.52 32.02 12.19
C SER A 868 -17.42 30.68 12.94
N ILE A 869 -16.93 29.60 12.30
CA ILE A 869 -16.83 28.23 12.87
C ILE A 869 -16.34 28.18 14.34
N PRO A 870 -15.28 28.92 14.76
CA PRO A 870 -14.78 28.87 16.13
C PRO A 870 -15.82 29.25 17.20
N GLU A 871 -16.84 30.02 16.85
CA GLU A 871 -17.89 30.48 17.76
C GLU A 871 -18.94 29.39 18.05
N TRP A 872 -19.09 28.37 17.20
CA TRP A 872 -20.22 27.45 17.27
C TRP A 872 -19.92 25.96 17.05
N ALA A 873 -18.82 25.55 16.41
CA ALA A 873 -18.56 24.12 16.14
C ALA A 873 -18.50 23.26 17.41
N LYS A 874 -18.02 23.82 18.54
CA LYS A 874 -18.01 23.16 19.86
C LYS A 874 -19.39 23.01 20.51
N LYS A 875 -20.42 23.71 20.00
CA LYS A 875 -21.80 23.64 20.51
C LYS A 875 -22.57 22.48 19.88
N LEU A 876 -22.26 22.14 18.62
CA LEU A 876 -22.92 21.07 17.86
C LEU A 876 -23.04 19.76 18.66
N PRO A 877 -24.14 19.01 18.53
CA PRO A 877 -24.32 17.71 19.16
C PRO A 877 -23.24 16.71 18.72
N HIS A 878 -23.20 15.56 19.39
CA HIS A 878 -22.41 14.40 18.99
C HIS A 878 -23.34 13.19 19.09
N HIS A 879 -23.61 12.55 17.96
CA HIS A 879 -24.58 11.48 17.84
C HIS A 879 -23.97 10.13 18.24
N VAL A 880 -24.76 9.26 18.87
CA VAL A 880 -24.28 8.01 19.49
C VAL A 880 -24.42 6.83 18.54
N ALA A 881 -23.33 6.49 17.86
CA ALA A 881 -23.27 5.31 17.02
C ALA A 881 -22.75 4.10 17.82
N ARG A 882 -23.65 3.30 18.43
CA ARG A 882 -23.27 2.04 19.13
C ARG A 882 -22.65 1.03 18.15
N LYS A 883 -21.48 0.46 18.46
CA LYS A 883 -20.75 -0.49 17.61
C LYS A 883 -20.14 -1.64 18.43
N LYS A 884 -19.78 -2.71 17.72
CA LYS A 884 -18.84 -3.74 18.21
C LYS A 884 -17.42 -3.22 17.95
N ILE A 885 -16.69 -2.86 19.00
CA ILE A 885 -15.38 -2.19 18.92
C ILE A 885 -14.34 -3.12 19.55
N PRO A 886 -13.45 -3.75 18.76
CA PRO A 886 -12.34 -4.54 19.30
C PRO A 886 -11.48 -3.68 20.24
N PHE A 887 -11.11 -4.25 21.39
CA PHE A 887 -10.39 -3.51 22.42
C PHE A 887 -9.47 -4.44 23.23
N VAL A 888 -8.45 -3.89 23.88
CA VAL A 888 -7.66 -4.60 24.89
C VAL A 888 -8.34 -4.49 26.26
N ASN A 889 -8.57 -5.63 26.91
CA ASN A 889 -8.98 -5.68 28.30
C ASN A 889 -7.83 -5.14 29.18
N THR A 890 -8.09 -4.10 29.98
CA THR A 890 -7.08 -3.43 30.83
C THR A 890 -6.60 -4.25 32.03
N GLU A 891 -7.34 -5.32 32.40
CA GLU A 891 -6.97 -6.24 33.49
C GLU A 891 -6.10 -7.39 32.98
N THR A 892 -6.52 -8.08 31.91
CA THR A 892 -5.79 -9.25 31.37
C THR A 892 -4.72 -8.87 30.34
N GLY A 893 -4.88 -7.74 29.64
CA GLY A 893 -4.02 -7.35 28.53
C GLY A 893 -4.27 -8.12 27.23
N GLU A 894 -5.42 -8.80 27.09
CA GLU A 894 -5.81 -9.54 25.89
C GLU A 894 -6.70 -8.69 24.96
N THR A 895 -6.59 -8.91 23.65
CA THR A 895 -7.44 -8.24 22.65
C THR A 895 -8.77 -8.99 22.46
N VAL A 896 -9.86 -8.38 22.90
CA VAL A 896 -11.23 -8.90 22.84
C VAL A 896 -11.92 -8.44 21.54
N LYS A 897 -12.56 -9.37 20.82
CA LYS A 897 -13.49 -9.08 19.72
C LYS A 897 -14.94 -9.28 20.21
N PRO A 898 -15.71 -8.21 20.47
CA PRO A 898 -16.99 -8.32 21.17
C PRO A 898 -18.14 -8.76 20.26
N GLU A 899 -18.94 -9.72 20.72
CA GLU A 899 -20.09 -10.24 19.98
C GLU A 899 -21.30 -9.28 19.94
N LYS A 900 -21.41 -8.41 20.95
CA LYS A 900 -22.48 -7.41 21.11
C LYS A 900 -21.86 -6.00 21.20
N PRO A 901 -22.62 -4.91 20.93
CA PRO A 901 -22.08 -3.55 21.03
C PRO A 901 -21.59 -3.23 22.45
N ASN A 902 -20.28 -3.10 22.60
CA ASN A 902 -19.57 -2.82 23.86
C ASN A 902 -19.23 -1.34 24.06
N GLY A 903 -19.43 -0.52 23.03
CA GLY A 903 -19.07 0.89 23.07
C GLY A 903 -19.74 1.71 21.97
N ILE A 904 -19.39 2.99 21.98
CA ILE A 904 -19.94 4.04 21.13
C ILE A 904 -18.84 4.69 20.30
N LYS A 905 -19.22 5.13 19.11
CA LYS A 905 -18.55 6.21 18.39
C LYS A 905 -19.40 7.47 18.54
N LEU A 906 -18.73 8.61 18.68
CA LEU A 906 -19.34 9.93 18.71
C LEU A 906 -19.09 10.59 17.36
N GLU A 907 -20.16 10.93 16.66
CA GLU A 907 -20.11 11.44 15.28
C GLU A 907 -20.92 12.76 15.22
N GLN A 908 -20.32 13.85 14.75
CA GLN A 908 -21.05 15.09 14.45
C GLN A 908 -21.65 15.00 13.04
N PHE A 909 -22.81 15.61 12.79
CA PHE A 909 -23.39 15.69 11.44
C PHE A 909 -23.23 17.07 10.82
N VAL A 910 -22.94 17.11 9.53
CA VAL A 910 -22.65 18.34 8.78
C VAL A 910 -23.87 19.28 8.69
N PHE A 911 -25.08 18.75 8.89
CA PHE A 911 -26.33 19.52 8.93
C PHE A 911 -26.74 19.99 10.33
N ASP A 912 -26.07 19.55 11.41
CA ASP A 912 -26.37 19.97 12.80
C ASP A 912 -26.20 21.50 13.02
N CYS A 913 -25.57 22.20 12.08
CA CYS A 913 -25.40 23.65 12.12
C CYS A 913 -26.61 24.42 11.58
N PHE A 914 -27.58 23.79 10.90
CA PHE A 914 -28.73 24.48 10.32
C PHE A 914 -29.58 25.20 11.40
N PRO A 915 -29.88 24.59 12.57
CA PRO A 915 -30.61 25.27 13.65
C PRO A 915 -29.88 26.44 14.31
N LEU A 916 -28.64 26.76 13.92
CA LEU A 916 -27.99 28.00 14.34
C LEU A 916 -28.58 29.22 13.61
N LEU A 917 -29.03 29.05 12.37
CA LEU A 917 -29.48 30.12 11.48
C LEU A 917 -30.92 30.60 11.75
N THR A 918 -31.29 31.69 11.08
CA THR A 918 -32.69 32.08 10.81
C THR A 918 -33.10 31.53 9.43
N LEU A 919 -34.41 31.43 9.18
CA LEU A 919 -34.92 31.01 7.85
C LEU A 919 -34.48 31.95 6.73
N GLU A 920 -34.37 33.27 7.00
CA GLU A 920 -33.87 34.26 6.05
C GLU A 920 -32.41 34.03 5.62
N LYS A 921 -31.65 33.23 6.40
CA LYS A 921 -30.25 32.89 6.15
C LYS A 921 -30.03 31.45 5.69
N PHE A 922 -31.11 30.74 5.38
CA PHE A 922 -31.09 29.37 4.88
C PHE A 922 -31.89 29.26 3.57
N ALA A 923 -31.43 28.43 2.62
CA ALA A 923 -32.21 28.12 1.42
C ALA A 923 -32.14 26.64 1.03
N CYS A 924 -33.15 26.17 0.29
CA CYS A 924 -33.25 24.80 -0.17
C CYS A 924 -33.60 24.76 -1.67
N MET A 925 -32.87 23.94 -2.44
CA MET A 925 -33.11 23.73 -3.87
C MET A 925 -33.40 22.26 -4.14
N GLU A 926 -34.60 21.96 -4.61
CA GLU A 926 -34.96 20.63 -5.11
C GLU A 926 -34.38 20.43 -6.52
N VAL A 927 -33.68 19.32 -6.74
CA VAL A 927 -33.08 18.93 -8.02
C VAL A 927 -33.60 17.58 -8.49
N LYS A 928 -33.42 17.32 -9.79
CA LYS A 928 -33.75 16.04 -10.43
C LYS A 928 -32.77 14.96 -9.98
N ARG A 929 -33.28 13.83 -9.49
CA ARG A 929 -32.44 12.74 -8.97
C ARG A 929 -31.62 12.12 -10.10
N GLU A 930 -32.29 11.84 -11.21
CA GLU A 930 -31.79 11.34 -12.49
C GLU A 930 -30.88 12.31 -13.26
N ASP A 931 -30.50 13.45 -12.65
CA ASP A 931 -29.48 14.35 -13.17
C ASP A 931 -28.39 14.75 -12.17
N GLU A 932 -28.58 14.50 -10.86
CA GLU A 932 -27.74 15.06 -9.81
C GLU A 932 -27.52 14.19 -8.56
N PHE A 933 -28.22 13.06 -8.39
CA PHE A 933 -28.04 12.19 -7.22
C PHE A 933 -28.16 10.70 -7.55
N SER A 934 -27.01 10.04 -7.66
CA SER A 934 -26.89 8.57 -7.67
C SER A 934 -25.76 8.18 -6.71
N PRO A 935 -26.06 7.68 -5.50
CA PRO A 935 -25.07 7.48 -4.45
C PRO A 935 -24.51 6.04 -4.40
N LEU A 936 -23.19 5.91 -4.30
CA LEU A 936 -22.49 4.65 -4.12
C LEU A 936 -22.35 4.29 -2.62
N LYS A 937 -23.26 3.49 -2.08
CA LYS A 937 -23.30 3.08 -0.65
C LYS A 937 -23.02 1.59 -0.42
N ASN A 938 -23.42 0.72 -1.34
CA ASN A 938 -23.49 -0.74 -1.19
C ASN A 938 -22.60 -1.49 -2.20
N ALA A 939 -22.36 -2.79 -1.99
CA ALA A 939 -21.58 -3.62 -2.90
C ALA A 939 -22.35 -3.99 -4.17
N ARG A 940 -21.64 -4.28 -5.27
CA ARG A 940 -22.22 -4.71 -6.55
C ARG A 940 -23.19 -5.89 -6.36
N GLY A 941 -24.37 -5.81 -6.98
CA GLY A 941 -25.40 -6.83 -6.88
C GLY A 941 -26.32 -6.67 -5.67
N THR A 942 -26.36 -5.49 -5.06
CA THR A 942 -27.37 -5.12 -4.05
C THR A 942 -28.67 -4.66 -4.73
N GLY A 943 -28.57 -4.01 -5.89
CA GLY A 943 -29.72 -3.49 -6.65
C GLY A 943 -30.25 -2.15 -6.17
N GLU A 944 -29.62 -1.54 -5.16
CA GLU A 944 -29.90 -0.19 -4.67
C GLU A 944 -28.60 0.46 -4.18
N ASP A 945 -28.36 1.70 -4.57
CA ASP A 945 -27.20 2.53 -4.19
C ASP A 945 -25.84 1.81 -4.34
N ASP A 946 -25.61 1.14 -5.48
CA ASP A 946 -24.46 0.29 -5.74
C ASP A 946 -23.71 0.66 -7.06
N PRO A 947 -22.58 0.02 -7.41
CA PRO A 947 -21.82 0.30 -8.63
C PRO A 947 -22.64 0.22 -9.92
N ASP A 948 -23.59 -0.71 -10.00
CA ASP A 948 -24.33 -0.97 -11.24
C ASP A 948 -25.48 0.04 -11.40
N THR A 949 -26.17 0.41 -10.31
CA THR A 949 -27.13 1.53 -10.34
C THR A 949 -26.41 2.86 -10.65
N SER A 950 -25.25 3.09 -10.03
CA SER A 950 -24.43 4.30 -10.26
C SER A 950 -23.94 4.43 -11.71
N LYS A 951 -23.57 3.29 -12.32
CA LYS A 951 -23.22 3.20 -13.74
C LYS A 951 -24.43 3.46 -14.64
N GLN A 952 -25.55 2.81 -14.35
CA GLN A 952 -26.78 2.91 -15.13
C GLN A 952 -27.28 4.36 -15.19
N ASP A 953 -27.30 5.06 -14.05
CA ASP A 953 -27.73 6.47 -13.97
C ASP A 953 -26.85 7.42 -14.81
N ILE A 954 -25.52 7.27 -14.77
CA ILE A 954 -24.61 8.07 -15.61
C ILE A 954 -24.81 7.77 -17.11
N MET A 955 -24.93 6.49 -17.48
CA MET A 955 -25.09 6.10 -18.89
C MET A 955 -26.50 6.44 -19.42
N ALA A 956 -27.52 6.50 -18.56
CA ALA A 956 -28.85 7.02 -18.90
C ALA A 956 -28.84 8.55 -19.04
N GLN A 957 -28.14 9.28 -18.17
CA GLN A 957 -27.95 10.73 -18.28
C GLN A 957 -27.27 11.11 -19.61
N GLY A 958 -26.15 10.48 -19.96
CA GLY A 958 -25.46 10.78 -21.23
C GLY A 958 -26.28 10.42 -22.47
N LYS A 959 -27.03 9.30 -22.45
CA LYS A 959 -28.00 8.94 -23.50
C LYS A 959 -29.07 10.02 -23.68
N LYS A 960 -29.67 10.49 -22.59
CA LYS A 960 -30.66 11.59 -22.57
C LYS A 960 -30.08 12.88 -23.15
N TRP A 961 -28.86 13.26 -22.78
CA TRP A 961 -28.20 14.47 -23.31
C TRP A 961 -27.88 14.37 -24.81
N VAL A 962 -27.34 13.23 -25.27
CA VAL A 962 -27.03 12.98 -26.69
C VAL A 962 -28.31 13.00 -27.55
N GLN A 963 -29.41 12.42 -27.06
CA GLN A 963 -30.72 12.51 -27.73
C GLN A 963 -31.27 13.95 -27.75
N ALA A 964 -31.12 14.71 -26.66
CA ALA A 964 -31.55 16.11 -26.59
C ALA A 964 -30.77 17.04 -27.55
N ALA A 965 -29.53 16.68 -27.91
CA ALA A 965 -28.74 17.36 -28.95
C ALA A 965 -29.16 17.01 -30.40
N GLY A 966 -30.16 16.14 -30.58
CA GLY A 966 -30.67 15.72 -31.89
C GLY A 966 -29.90 14.57 -32.54
N ALA A 967 -29.17 13.77 -31.77
CA ALA A 967 -28.56 12.53 -32.26
C ALA A 967 -29.53 11.34 -32.14
N THR A 968 -29.46 10.42 -33.10
CA THR A 968 -30.21 9.14 -33.02
C THR A 968 -29.40 8.12 -32.24
N VAL A 969 -29.94 7.60 -31.14
CA VAL A 969 -29.29 6.53 -30.36
C VAL A 969 -29.94 5.19 -30.69
N VAL A 970 -29.12 4.23 -31.11
CA VAL A 970 -29.51 2.83 -31.38
C VAL A 970 -28.76 1.89 -30.44
N GLY A 971 -29.34 0.74 -30.10
CA GLY A 971 -28.73 -0.24 -29.19
C GLY A 971 -29.37 -1.61 -29.38
N GLU A 972 -28.80 -2.65 -28.76
CA GLU A 972 -29.35 -4.01 -28.81
C GLU A 972 -30.29 -4.27 -27.63
N ASN A 973 -30.05 -3.61 -26.49
CA ASN A 973 -30.93 -3.57 -25.33
C ASN A 973 -31.49 -2.17 -25.11
N MET A 974 -32.70 -2.05 -24.55
CA MET A 974 -33.28 -0.74 -24.20
C MET A 974 -32.45 0.01 -23.14
N GLU A 975 -31.79 -0.74 -22.25
CA GLU A 975 -30.98 -0.19 -21.16
C GLU A 975 -29.55 0.20 -21.58
N ASP A 976 -29.13 -0.09 -22.83
CA ASP A 976 -27.83 0.34 -23.35
C ASP A 976 -27.73 1.87 -23.34
N GLY A 977 -26.86 2.43 -22.50
CA GLY A 977 -26.66 3.86 -22.32
C GLY A 977 -25.41 4.43 -23.02
N ILE A 978 -25.18 5.73 -22.86
CA ILE A 978 -23.99 6.43 -23.38
C ILE A 978 -23.31 7.15 -22.22
N GLU A 979 -22.03 6.88 -22.00
CA GLU A 979 -21.20 7.72 -21.14
C GLU A 979 -20.77 8.98 -21.91
N VAL A 980 -20.92 10.16 -21.31
CA VAL A 980 -20.39 11.42 -21.85
C VAL A 980 -19.34 11.93 -20.88
N SER A 981 -18.11 12.11 -21.37
CA SER A 981 -17.00 12.66 -20.58
C SER A 981 -17.36 14.06 -20.07
N PRO A 982 -17.16 14.38 -18.78
CA PRO A 982 -17.41 15.72 -18.27
C PRO A 982 -16.62 16.81 -19.00
N LEU A 983 -15.45 16.49 -19.57
CA LEU A 983 -14.68 17.42 -20.40
C LEU A 983 -15.41 17.81 -21.70
N ILE A 984 -16.30 16.95 -22.22
CA ILE A 984 -17.18 17.23 -23.36
C ILE A 984 -18.46 17.94 -22.93
N SER A 985 -19.11 17.52 -21.84
CA SER A 985 -20.36 18.13 -21.36
C SER A 985 -20.49 18.08 -19.84
N TYR A 986 -20.74 19.24 -19.20
CA TYR A 986 -20.95 19.35 -17.76
C TYR A 986 -22.37 18.95 -17.33
N GLY A 987 -23.36 19.35 -18.13
CA GLY A 987 -24.79 19.24 -17.81
C GLY A 987 -25.69 18.99 -19.03
N GLY A 988 -25.12 18.61 -20.17
CA GLY A 988 -25.82 18.40 -21.44
C GLY A 988 -25.52 19.47 -22.51
N GLU A 989 -24.75 20.49 -22.19
CA GLU A 989 -24.32 21.53 -23.13
C GLU A 989 -23.20 21.04 -24.08
N GLY A 990 -22.99 21.76 -25.20
CA GLY A 990 -21.87 21.52 -26.13
C GLY A 990 -22.07 20.39 -27.16
N LEU A 991 -22.96 19.44 -26.91
CA LEU A 991 -23.14 18.22 -27.72
C LEU A 991 -23.73 18.42 -29.15
N GLY A 992 -23.89 19.66 -29.62
CA GLY A 992 -24.51 19.96 -30.92
C GLY A 992 -23.77 19.39 -32.14
N PHE A 993 -22.48 19.04 -32.01
CA PHE A 993 -21.71 18.35 -33.05
C PHE A 993 -22.21 16.93 -33.35
N LEU A 994 -22.99 16.33 -32.46
CA LEU A 994 -23.65 15.03 -32.62
C LEU A 994 -25.01 15.13 -33.35
N SER A 995 -25.53 16.33 -33.60
CA SER A 995 -26.85 16.50 -34.21
C SER A 995 -26.95 15.82 -35.58
N ASN A 996 -28.00 15.03 -35.79
CA ASN A 996 -28.21 14.15 -36.96
C ASN A 996 -27.19 13.01 -37.12
N ARG A 997 -26.20 12.82 -36.22
CA ARG A 997 -25.38 11.60 -36.18
C ARG A 997 -26.20 10.44 -35.59
N THR A 998 -25.81 9.20 -35.91
CA THR A 998 -26.31 7.99 -35.23
C THR A 998 -25.21 7.45 -34.31
N VAL A 999 -25.53 7.16 -33.06
CA VAL A 999 -24.62 6.59 -32.06
C VAL A 999 -25.13 5.21 -31.63
N LYS A 1000 -24.30 4.18 -31.76
CA LYS A 1000 -24.63 2.84 -31.25
C LYS A 1000 -24.20 2.72 -29.79
N ALA A 1001 -25.15 2.54 -28.89
CA ALA A 1001 -24.93 2.19 -27.49
C ALA A 1001 -24.63 0.68 -27.32
N PRO A 1002 -23.92 0.27 -26.26
CA PRO A 1002 -23.26 1.13 -25.27
C PRO A 1002 -22.04 1.85 -25.85
N ALA A 1003 -21.90 3.14 -25.53
CA ALA A 1003 -20.84 4.01 -26.07
C ALA A 1003 -20.23 4.94 -25.01
N VAL A 1004 -19.10 5.56 -25.37
CA VAL A 1004 -18.46 6.66 -24.64
C VAL A 1004 -18.16 7.82 -25.60
N ILE A 1005 -18.36 9.06 -25.16
CA ILE A 1005 -18.02 10.28 -25.90
C ILE A 1005 -16.93 11.04 -25.13
N GLU A 1006 -15.69 11.00 -25.63
CA GLU A 1006 -14.52 11.66 -25.00
C GLU A 1006 -13.89 12.77 -25.87
N SER A 1007 -14.18 12.80 -27.18
CA SER A 1007 -13.76 13.79 -28.17
C SER A 1007 -14.96 14.47 -28.85
N GLU A 1008 -14.74 15.61 -29.51
CA GLU A 1008 -15.69 16.18 -30.48
C GLU A 1008 -15.51 15.61 -31.91
N ASP A 1009 -14.28 15.16 -32.20
CA ASP A 1009 -13.90 14.40 -33.40
C ASP A 1009 -14.54 12.99 -33.40
#